data_AF-A0A8H4SMQ8-F1
#
_entry.id   AF-A0A8H4SMQ8-F1
#
_cell.length_a   1.000
_cell.length_b   1.000
_cell.length_c   1.000
_cell.angle_alpha   90.00
_cell.angle_beta   90.00
_cell.angle_gamma   90.00
#
_symmetry.space_group_name_H-M   'P 1'
#
loop_
_entity.id
_entity.type
_entity.pdbx_description
1 polymer ?
#
loop_
_entity_poly.entity_id
_entity_poly.type
_entity_poly.pdbx_seq_one_letter_code
_entity_poly.pdbx_strand_id
1 'polypeptide(L)'
;MGSTYIPVLKQLLTGQNETESRKLLEEFKEIVGVIIILATPLSINSLSHLIDRESDDVKCRLDQLYSVLIVPNDFDTPVRILHLSFRDFLLDHHKDESKFWIDEEYANQRLAERCRQIMQGSLKKNICKLPSESMQRNEIINDSIQQYIPPELKYACRYWAHHLVHFLHWVEAMSLLGLTSVVSGILDLLQTAISGNDSSLISDFLHDAKRFILKNRQIVDQAPLQVYCAGLVFAPRTGIIRREFKQSLPTWICQLPQVEEGWSALTQTLEGHLHSVESVAFSLDGRLLASGSYDKTVRLWDPATGALTQTLEGHSASVRSVAFSPDGRLLASGSDDKTVRLWDPATGALTQTLEGHSDSVGSVAFSPDGRLLASGSYDNTVRLWDPVTGALTQTLEGHLGSVRSVAFSPDSRLLASGSYDNTVRLWDPATGALTRTLEGHLGSVRSVAFSPDSRLLATGSNDKTVRLWDPATGALTQTLEGHSASVRSVAFSPDGRLLASGSDDKTVRLWDPATGALTQTLEGHSDSVGSVAFSPDGRLLASGSYDNTVRLWDPVTGALTQTLEGHLGSVRSVAFSPDSRLLASGSYDNTVRLWDPATGALTRTLEGHLGSVRSVAFSPDSRLLATGSNDKTVRLWDPATGALTQTLEGHSASVRSVAFSPDGRLLASGSNDKTVRLWDPATGALTQTLEGHLGSVESVAFSPDSRLLASGSDDKTVRLWDPATGAINQTIVGHSASVVSVAFSPDGRLLASGSYDKTVRLWDPATGALTQTLEGHSASVLSVAFSSDGRLLASGSYDKTVRLWDPATGALTRTLEGHSASVLSLAFSPDSRLLASGSDDKTVRLWNPATSTLTRTLEGHLGSVRSVAFSPDSRLLATGSNDKTVRLWDPATGALTQTLEGHLGSVLSVAFSPDGPLLATGSNDKTVRLWDLATSALTQTLEIEEVTTLDFSHNGLYLHTKLGALYIQSRCDIPTPHPLHPPYVTLGISIEHRQWIALNGRRVLWLPIESRPICFKINGNVLALGHASGRVSFVGFCL
;
A
#
# COMPACT_ATOMS: atom_id res chain seq x y z
N MET A 1 8.49 15.05 -56.41
CA MET A 1 9.50 14.17 -55.77
C MET A 1 10.07 13.12 -56.74
N GLY A 2 9.26 12.30 -57.42
CA GLY A 2 9.79 11.22 -58.28
C GLY A 2 10.79 11.64 -59.37
N SER A 3 10.68 12.88 -59.86
CA SER A 3 11.64 13.51 -60.80
C SER A 3 13.08 13.59 -60.29
N THR A 4 13.31 13.53 -58.98
CA THR A 4 14.65 13.74 -58.37
C THR A 4 15.44 12.43 -58.21
N TYR A 5 14.79 11.34 -57.78
CA TYR A 5 15.47 10.09 -57.45
C TYR A 5 15.49 9.05 -58.58
N ILE A 6 14.47 9.05 -59.46
CA ILE A 6 14.40 8.11 -60.59
C ILE A 6 15.62 8.19 -61.53
N PRO A 7 16.21 9.37 -61.85
CA PRO A 7 17.42 9.45 -62.68
C PRO A 7 18.62 8.73 -62.05
N VAL A 8 18.85 8.95 -60.75
CA VAL A 8 19.95 8.34 -59.98
C VAL A 8 19.79 6.81 -59.96
N LEU A 9 18.60 6.31 -59.62
CA LEU A 9 18.34 4.88 -59.57
C LEU A 9 18.46 4.22 -60.96
N LYS A 10 18.00 4.88 -62.03
CA LYS A 10 18.17 4.36 -63.40
C LYS A 10 19.63 4.28 -63.84
N GLN A 11 20.53 5.09 -63.28
CA GLN A 11 21.96 5.03 -63.56
C GLN A 11 22.63 3.73 -63.06
N LEU A 12 22.03 3.03 -62.09
CA LEU A 12 22.47 1.71 -61.63
C LEU A 12 22.22 0.60 -62.68
N LEU A 13 21.34 0.83 -63.65
CA LEU A 13 20.92 -0.15 -64.66
C LEU A 13 21.37 0.19 -66.08
N THR A 14 21.96 1.38 -66.31
CA THR A 14 22.44 1.77 -67.64
C THR A 14 23.63 0.92 -68.09
N GLY A 15 23.45 0.17 -69.19
CA GLY A 15 24.49 -0.67 -69.81
C GLY A 15 24.48 -2.15 -69.43
N GLN A 16 23.59 -2.56 -68.51
CA GLN A 16 23.45 -3.95 -68.04
C GLN A 16 22.49 -4.73 -68.94
N ASN A 17 22.69 -6.06 -69.09
CA ASN A 17 21.69 -6.92 -69.74
C ASN A 17 20.48 -7.19 -68.82
N GLU A 18 19.41 -7.81 -69.33
CA GLU A 18 18.15 -7.93 -68.57
C GLU A 18 18.27 -8.87 -67.36
N THR A 19 19.14 -9.87 -67.42
CA THR A 19 19.49 -10.77 -66.30
C THR A 19 20.34 -10.07 -65.25
N GLU A 20 21.38 -9.34 -65.65
CA GLU A 20 22.22 -8.52 -64.76
C GLU A 20 21.39 -7.42 -64.08
N SER A 21 20.54 -6.74 -64.86
CA SER A 21 19.61 -5.74 -64.35
C SER A 21 18.68 -6.30 -63.27
N ARG A 22 18.23 -7.55 -63.42
CA ARG A 22 17.40 -8.23 -62.41
C ARG A 22 18.20 -8.55 -61.16
N LYS A 23 19.41 -9.09 -61.30
CA LYS A 23 20.30 -9.39 -60.17
C LYS A 23 20.69 -8.12 -59.39
N LEU A 24 21.05 -7.04 -60.10
CA LEU A 24 21.39 -5.75 -59.47
C LEU A 24 20.20 -5.12 -58.75
N LEU A 25 18.99 -5.27 -59.29
CA LEU A 25 17.75 -4.84 -58.64
C LEU A 25 17.46 -5.65 -57.37
N GLU A 26 17.75 -6.95 -57.38
CA GLU A 26 17.62 -7.86 -56.24
C GLU A 26 18.67 -7.53 -55.16
N GLU A 27 19.95 -7.37 -55.54
CA GLU A 27 21.03 -6.93 -54.64
C GLU A 27 20.77 -5.54 -54.03
N PHE A 28 20.19 -4.61 -54.80
CA PHE A 28 19.73 -3.32 -54.29
C PHE A 28 18.65 -3.49 -53.22
N LYS A 29 17.66 -4.38 -53.44
CA LYS A 29 16.61 -4.65 -52.43
C LYS A 29 17.15 -5.40 -51.21
N GLU A 30 18.14 -6.27 -51.36
CA GLU A 30 18.80 -6.94 -50.23
C GLU A 30 19.61 -5.97 -49.35
N ILE A 31 20.40 -5.08 -49.96
CA ILE A 31 21.34 -4.21 -49.24
C ILE A 31 20.66 -2.89 -48.83
N VAL A 32 20.09 -2.17 -49.79
CA VAL A 32 19.48 -0.85 -49.55
C VAL A 32 18.11 -1.00 -48.87
N GLY A 33 17.36 -2.07 -49.16
CA GLY A 33 16.11 -2.39 -48.47
C GLY A 33 16.30 -2.58 -46.96
N VAL A 34 17.34 -3.30 -46.55
CA VAL A 34 17.71 -3.39 -45.13
C VAL A 34 18.06 -2.01 -44.58
N ILE A 35 18.92 -1.23 -45.26
CA ILE A 35 19.36 0.10 -44.78
C ILE A 35 18.21 1.10 -44.60
N ILE A 36 17.16 1.07 -45.43
CA ILE A 36 15.99 1.97 -45.27
C ILE A 36 14.99 1.51 -44.19
N ILE A 37 15.14 0.29 -43.69
CA ILE A 37 14.32 -0.32 -42.63
C ILE A 37 15.08 -0.40 -41.28
N LEU A 38 16.42 -0.34 -41.28
CA LEU A 38 17.24 -0.35 -40.06
C LEU A 38 16.79 0.72 -39.06
N ALA A 39 16.40 0.28 -37.85
CA ALA A 39 16.03 1.15 -36.75
C ALA A 39 17.21 1.98 -36.19
N THR A 40 18.44 1.55 -36.45
CA THR A 40 19.68 2.29 -36.19
C THR A 40 20.69 2.03 -37.30
N PRO A 41 21.40 3.05 -37.82
CA PRO A 41 22.40 2.85 -38.86
C PRO A 41 23.54 1.94 -38.37
N LEU A 42 23.96 1.01 -39.22
CA LEU A 42 25.05 0.07 -38.98
C LEU A 42 26.27 0.40 -39.85
N SER A 43 27.43 -0.09 -39.43
CA SER A 43 28.67 -0.03 -40.20
C SER A 43 28.65 -1.00 -41.38
N ILE A 44 29.60 -0.89 -42.31
CA ILE A 44 29.69 -1.80 -43.46
C ILE A 44 29.97 -3.23 -42.99
N ASN A 45 30.84 -3.39 -41.98
CA ASN A 45 31.17 -4.70 -41.38
C ASN A 45 29.96 -5.34 -40.68
N SER A 46 29.21 -4.58 -39.86
CA SER A 46 28.02 -5.12 -39.20
C SER A 46 26.85 -5.31 -40.18
N LEU A 47 26.75 -4.54 -41.26
CA LEU A 47 25.83 -4.81 -42.37
C LEU A 47 26.17 -6.13 -43.07
N SER A 48 27.44 -6.36 -43.42
CA SER A 48 27.87 -7.56 -44.13
C SER A 48 27.64 -8.84 -43.31
N HIS A 49 27.90 -8.79 -42.00
CA HIS A 49 27.55 -9.87 -41.07
C HIS A 49 26.03 -10.04 -40.85
N LEU A 50 25.24 -8.95 -40.89
CA LEU A 50 23.79 -9.01 -40.70
C LEU A 50 23.04 -9.59 -41.90
N ILE A 51 23.44 -9.24 -43.13
CA ILE A 51 22.81 -9.76 -44.35
C ILE A 51 23.45 -11.06 -44.86
N ASP A 52 24.64 -11.39 -44.35
CA ASP A 52 25.48 -12.54 -44.71
C ASP A 52 25.93 -12.45 -46.19
N ARG A 53 26.81 -11.46 -46.42
CA ARG A 53 27.60 -11.16 -47.64
C ARG A 53 28.99 -10.63 -47.26
N GLU A 54 29.87 -10.45 -48.25
CA GLU A 54 31.18 -9.81 -48.07
C GLU A 54 31.05 -8.27 -47.97
N SER A 55 31.91 -7.64 -47.15
CA SER A 55 31.87 -6.19 -46.89
C SER A 55 32.24 -5.33 -48.10
N ASP A 56 33.16 -5.80 -48.96
CA ASP A 56 33.50 -5.13 -50.21
C ASP A 56 32.34 -5.15 -51.22
N ASP A 57 31.55 -6.25 -51.26
CA ASP A 57 30.39 -6.36 -52.14
C ASP A 57 29.27 -5.40 -51.69
N VAL A 58 29.06 -5.26 -50.36
CA VAL A 58 28.20 -4.24 -49.76
C VAL A 58 28.68 -2.83 -50.12
N LYS A 59 29.96 -2.52 -49.88
CA LYS A 59 30.54 -1.20 -50.17
C LYS A 59 30.42 -0.83 -51.65
N CYS A 60 30.74 -1.75 -52.55
CA CYS A 60 30.66 -1.57 -54.00
C CYS A 60 29.25 -1.21 -54.51
N ARG A 61 28.18 -1.65 -53.83
CA ARG A 61 26.80 -1.22 -54.14
C ARG A 61 26.44 0.12 -53.51
N LEU A 62 26.98 0.44 -52.33
CA LEU A 62 26.69 1.68 -51.62
C LEU A 62 27.44 2.90 -52.18
N ASP A 63 28.68 2.72 -52.64
CA ASP A 63 29.48 3.80 -53.25
C ASP A 63 28.83 4.39 -54.52
N GLN A 64 27.90 3.67 -55.15
CA GLN A 64 27.09 4.14 -56.29
C GLN A 64 25.92 5.05 -55.88
N LEU A 65 25.68 5.24 -54.58
CA LEU A 65 24.53 5.93 -54.00
C LEU A 65 24.91 7.17 -53.16
N TYR A 66 26.12 7.70 -53.32
CA TYR A 66 26.64 8.88 -52.60
C TYR A 66 25.75 10.14 -52.63
N SER A 67 24.83 10.25 -53.60
CA SER A 67 23.88 11.36 -53.73
C SER A 67 22.63 11.22 -52.85
N VAL A 68 22.43 10.06 -52.22
CA VAL A 68 21.29 9.73 -51.34
C VAL A 68 21.69 9.01 -50.05
N LEU A 69 22.91 8.48 -49.95
CA LEU A 69 23.51 7.87 -48.77
C LEU A 69 24.86 8.54 -48.44
N ILE A 70 25.14 8.71 -47.15
CA ILE A 70 26.48 8.99 -46.62
C ILE A 70 27.16 7.64 -46.38
N VAL A 71 28.15 7.32 -47.20
CA VAL A 71 28.97 6.10 -47.10
C VAL A 71 30.36 6.48 -46.57
N PRO A 72 30.74 6.04 -45.36
CA PRO A 72 32.07 6.33 -44.82
C PRO A 72 33.19 5.56 -45.53
N ASN A 73 34.39 6.13 -45.52
CA ASN A 73 35.60 5.41 -46.00
C ASN A 73 36.00 4.30 -45.03
N ASP A 74 35.90 4.57 -43.74
CA ASP A 74 36.05 3.59 -42.65
C ASP A 74 34.86 2.62 -42.64
N PHE A 75 35.15 1.31 -42.55
CA PHE A 75 34.15 0.26 -42.60
C PHE A 75 33.40 0.06 -41.27
N ASP A 76 33.93 0.60 -40.16
CA ASP A 76 33.31 0.53 -38.83
C ASP A 76 32.45 1.78 -38.49
N THR A 77 32.55 2.86 -39.26
CA THR A 77 31.66 4.02 -39.14
C THR A 77 30.28 3.73 -39.79
N PRO A 78 29.14 4.11 -39.17
CA PRO A 78 27.81 3.80 -39.70
C PRO A 78 27.42 4.51 -41.00
N VAL A 79 26.83 3.77 -41.94
CA VAL A 79 26.21 4.28 -43.18
C VAL A 79 24.90 5.00 -42.83
N ARG A 80 24.63 6.16 -43.45
CA ARG A 80 23.42 6.97 -43.14
C ARG A 80 22.66 7.39 -44.40
N ILE A 81 21.34 7.59 -44.29
CA ILE A 81 20.52 8.15 -45.36
C ILE A 81 20.67 9.68 -45.36
N LEU A 82 20.89 10.29 -46.53
CA LEU A 82 21.12 11.73 -46.68
C LEU A 82 19.84 12.56 -46.54
N HIS A 83 18.69 12.02 -46.97
CA HIS A 83 17.40 12.71 -46.93
C HIS A 83 16.24 11.72 -46.75
N LEU A 84 15.37 11.95 -45.74
CA LEU A 84 14.29 11.02 -45.37
C LEU A 84 13.34 10.70 -46.53
N SER A 85 13.01 11.68 -47.38
CA SER A 85 12.14 11.45 -48.55
C SER A 85 12.70 10.50 -49.61
N PHE A 86 13.96 10.03 -49.48
CA PHE A 86 14.46 8.91 -50.29
C PHE A 86 13.91 7.56 -49.80
N ARG A 87 13.81 7.37 -48.47
CA ARG A 87 13.09 6.22 -47.86
C ARG A 87 11.63 6.26 -48.28
N ASP A 88 10.95 7.39 -48.06
CA ASP A 88 9.53 7.53 -48.35
C ASP A 88 9.22 7.33 -49.84
N PHE A 89 10.14 7.73 -50.73
CA PHE A 89 10.01 7.48 -52.17
C PHE A 89 10.06 5.99 -52.55
N LEU A 90 10.86 5.18 -51.83
CA LEU A 90 11.06 3.75 -52.09
C LEU A 90 9.93 2.86 -51.52
N LEU A 91 9.22 3.34 -50.48
CA LEU A 91 8.13 2.61 -49.82
C LEU A 91 6.73 2.95 -50.38
N ASP A 92 6.55 4.11 -51.00
CA ASP A 92 5.25 4.58 -51.50
C ASP A 92 4.63 3.69 -52.61
N HIS A 93 3.66 2.88 -52.18
CA HIS A 93 2.88 1.93 -52.99
C HIS A 93 2.11 2.58 -54.15
N HIS A 94 1.82 3.89 -54.13
CA HIS A 94 1.15 4.56 -55.26
C HIS A 94 2.05 4.74 -56.50
N LYS A 95 3.26 4.15 -56.51
CA LYS A 95 4.18 4.09 -57.66
C LYS A 95 4.58 2.65 -58.03
N ASP A 96 3.60 1.77 -58.20
CA ASP A 96 3.74 0.36 -58.64
C ASP A 96 4.64 0.16 -59.89
N GLU A 97 4.76 1.17 -60.77
CA GLU A 97 5.66 1.14 -61.93
C GLU A 97 7.17 1.24 -61.58
N SER A 98 7.50 1.48 -60.30
CA SER A 98 8.89 1.60 -59.82
C SER A 98 9.51 0.22 -59.58
N LYS A 99 10.36 -0.24 -60.51
CA LYS A 99 11.18 -1.45 -60.32
C LYS A 99 11.93 -1.47 -58.96
N PHE A 100 12.33 -0.30 -58.46
CA PHE A 100 13.06 -0.09 -57.21
C PHE A 100 12.19 -0.04 -55.95
N TRP A 101 10.86 -0.15 -56.05
CA TRP A 101 9.97 -0.24 -54.89
C TRP A 101 10.39 -1.37 -53.95
N ILE A 102 10.38 -1.10 -52.65
CA ILE A 102 10.75 -2.05 -51.59
C ILE A 102 9.50 -2.36 -50.77
N ASP A 103 9.14 -3.63 -50.77
CA ASP A 103 8.10 -4.20 -49.89
C ASP A 103 8.59 -4.14 -48.44
N GLU A 104 7.94 -3.30 -47.63
CA GLU A 104 8.30 -3.09 -46.22
C GLU A 104 8.02 -4.34 -45.38
N GLU A 105 7.00 -5.13 -45.70
CA GLU A 105 6.65 -6.33 -44.94
C GLU A 105 7.65 -7.46 -45.22
N TYR A 106 7.89 -7.77 -46.50
CA TYR A 106 8.84 -8.81 -46.91
C TYR A 106 10.26 -8.54 -46.39
N ALA A 107 10.72 -7.29 -46.48
CA ALA A 107 12.06 -6.92 -46.02
C ALA A 107 12.18 -6.96 -44.48
N ASN A 108 11.13 -6.59 -43.73
CA ASN A 108 11.10 -6.78 -42.27
C ASN A 108 11.12 -8.26 -41.87
N GLN A 109 10.32 -9.12 -42.53
CA GLN A 109 10.31 -10.57 -42.28
C GLN A 109 11.72 -11.18 -42.50
N ARG A 110 12.37 -10.82 -43.61
CA ARG A 110 13.73 -11.30 -43.94
C ARG A 110 14.80 -10.81 -42.96
N LEU A 111 14.67 -9.57 -42.46
CA LEU A 111 15.56 -9.02 -41.44
C LEU A 111 15.44 -9.76 -40.10
N ALA A 112 14.21 -10.07 -39.66
CA ALA A 112 13.96 -10.82 -38.42
C ALA A 112 14.56 -12.24 -38.45
N GLU A 113 14.47 -12.94 -39.59
CA GLU A 113 15.08 -14.26 -39.78
C GLU A 113 16.61 -14.22 -39.68
N ARG A 114 17.28 -13.20 -40.24
CA ARG A 114 18.74 -13.04 -40.08
C ARG A 114 19.14 -12.74 -38.62
N CYS A 115 18.40 -11.88 -37.92
CA CYS A 115 18.59 -11.66 -36.48
C CYS A 115 18.45 -12.96 -35.67
N ARG A 116 17.47 -13.81 -36.01
CA ARG A 116 17.27 -15.13 -35.38
C ARG A 116 18.48 -16.06 -35.57
N GLN A 117 19.03 -16.13 -36.78
CA GLN A 117 20.20 -16.96 -37.10
C GLN A 117 21.44 -16.52 -36.28
N ILE A 118 21.73 -15.23 -36.23
CA ILE A 118 22.88 -14.65 -35.50
C ILE A 118 22.80 -14.96 -33.99
N MET A 119 21.62 -14.81 -33.40
CA MET A 119 21.41 -15.13 -31.98
C MET A 119 21.56 -16.63 -31.68
N GLN A 120 21.06 -17.52 -32.54
CA GLN A 120 21.21 -18.97 -32.37
C GLN A 120 22.67 -19.44 -32.44
N GLY A 121 23.50 -18.80 -33.28
CA GLY A 121 24.94 -19.09 -33.33
C GLY A 121 25.75 -18.55 -32.15
N SER A 122 25.25 -17.52 -31.44
CA SER A 122 26.07 -16.71 -30.53
C SER A 122 25.71 -16.82 -29.05
N LEU A 123 24.41 -16.89 -28.71
CA LEU A 123 23.91 -16.77 -27.34
C LEU A 123 24.07 -18.07 -26.54
N LYS A 124 24.74 -17.98 -25.38
CA LYS A 124 25.06 -19.10 -24.47
C LYS A 124 25.26 -18.59 -23.04
N LYS A 125 25.05 -19.45 -22.03
CA LYS A 125 25.30 -19.11 -20.62
C LYS A 125 26.75 -18.65 -20.42
N ASN A 126 26.91 -17.56 -19.69
CA ASN A 126 28.17 -16.88 -19.41
C ASN A 126 28.92 -16.47 -20.69
N ILE A 127 28.25 -15.71 -21.56
CA ILE A 127 28.77 -15.28 -22.88
C ILE A 127 30.08 -14.48 -22.74
N CYS A 128 30.19 -13.66 -21.69
CA CYS A 128 31.38 -12.86 -21.37
C CYS A 128 32.44 -13.58 -20.52
N LYS A 129 32.26 -14.89 -20.22
CA LYS A 129 33.21 -15.72 -19.43
C LYS A 129 33.58 -15.12 -18.06
N LEU A 130 32.59 -14.55 -17.36
CA LEU A 130 32.76 -13.98 -16.02
C LEU A 130 33.26 -15.04 -15.01
N PRO A 131 34.13 -14.66 -14.06
CA PRO A 131 34.78 -15.59 -13.12
C PRO A 131 33.88 -16.09 -11.97
N SER A 132 32.70 -15.51 -11.76
CA SER A 132 31.76 -15.90 -10.69
C SER A 132 30.32 -15.64 -11.08
N GLU A 133 29.39 -16.52 -10.66
CA GLU A 133 27.94 -16.33 -10.80
C GLU A 133 27.38 -15.20 -9.90
N SER A 134 28.24 -14.57 -9.07
CA SER A 134 27.91 -13.47 -8.16
C SER A 134 28.61 -12.14 -8.50
N MET A 135 29.33 -12.05 -9.62
CA MET A 135 29.97 -10.81 -10.08
C MET A 135 28.92 -9.75 -10.45
N GLN A 136 29.13 -8.50 -10.04
CA GLN A 136 28.17 -7.43 -10.31
C GLN A 136 28.37 -6.79 -11.68
N ARG A 137 27.28 -6.36 -12.34
CA ARG A 137 27.35 -5.67 -13.64
C ARG A 137 28.25 -4.45 -13.61
N ASN A 138 28.28 -3.73 -12.49
CA ASN A 138 29.09 -2.51 -12.30
C ASN A 138 30.60 -2.80 -12.20
N GLU A 139 31.00 -4.05 -11.98
CA GLU A 139 32.40 -4.51 -11.94
C GLU A 139 32.92 -4.97 -13.32
N ILE A 140 32.06 -5.01 -14.34
CA ILE A 140 32.38 -5.52 -15.68
C ILE A 140 32.80 -4.39 -16.62
N ILE A 141 33.98 -4.54 -17.21
CA ILE A 141 34.57 -3.60 -18.18
C ILE A 141 33.79 -3.63 -19.50
N ASN A 142 33.36 -2.46 -20.00
CA ASN A 142 32.55 -2.35 -21.21
C ASN A 142 33.24 -2.89 -22.48
N ASP A 143 34.57 -2.77 -22.58
CA ASP A 143 35.33 -3.25 -23.75
C ASP A 143 35.29 -4.78 -23.85
N SER A 144 35.31 -5.48 -22.72
CA SER A 144 35.12 -6.94 -22.65
C SER A 144 33.71 -7.36 -23.07
N ILE A 145 32.70 -6.52 -22.81
CA ILE A 145 31.33 -6.76 -23.27
C ILE A 145 31.25 -6.58 -24.80
N GLN A 146 31.89 -5.55 -25.36
CA GLN A 146 31.95 -5.34 -26.82
C GLN A 146 32.70 -6.47 -27.54
N GLN A 147 33.75 -7.03 -26.94
CA GLN A 147 34.49 -8.18 -27.51
C GLN A 147 33.62 -9.44 -27.66
N TYR A 148 32.64 -9.65 -26.78
CA TYR A 148 31.78 -10.84 -26.79
C TYR A 148 30.35 -10.58 -27.29
N ILE A 149 29.95 -9.31 -27.43
CA ILE A 149 28.65 -8.88 -27.98
C ILE A 149 28.90 -7.79 -29.04
N PRO A 150 29.28 -8.18 -30.28
CA PRO A 150 29.58 -7.24 -31.36
C PRO A 150 28.31 -6.52 -31.88
N PRO A 151 28.44 -5.45 -32.70
CA PRO A 151 27.34 -4.53 -32.97
C PRO A 151 26.15 -5.17 -33.72
N GLU A 152 26.39 -6.12 -34.62
CA GLU A 152 25.34 -6.89 -35.29
C GLU A 152 24.60 -7.85 -34.34
N LEU A 153 25.27 -8.48 -33.37
CA LEU A 153 24.59 -9.26 -32.33
C LEU A 153 23.80 -8.35 -31.39
N LYS A 154 24.34 -7.16 -31.05
CA LYS A 154 23.64 -6.13 -30.28
C LYS A 154 22.40 -5.58 -31.00
N TYR A 155 22.45 -5.44 -32.33
CA TYR A 155 21.28 -5.11 -33.16
C TYR A 155 20.28 -6.28 -33.16
N ALA A 156 20.76 -7.49 -33.43
CA ALA A 156 19.95 -8.70 -33.47
C ALA A 156 19.22 -8.95 -32.16
N CYS A 157 19.83 -8.73 -30.99
CA CYS A 157 19.17 -8.89 -29.69
C CYS A 157 18.14 -7.79 -29.34
N ARG A 158 18.06 -6.70 -30.11
CA ARG A 158 17.13 -5.57 -29.85
C ARG A 158 15.92 -5.51 -30.78
N TYR A 159 16.02 -6.01 -32.02
CA TYR A 159 15.03 -5.75 -33.08
C TYR A 159 14.46 -7.00 -33.76
N TRP A 160 14.35 -8.12 -33.05
CA TRP A 160 14.07 -9.45 -33.62
C TRP A 160 12.65 -9.98 -33.40
N ALA A 161 12.04 -9.67 -32.25
CA ALA A 161 10.70 -10.09 -31.84
C ALA A 161 10.39 -11.61 -31.91
N HIS A 162 10.04 -12.15 -33.08
CA HIS A 162 9.08 -13.27 -33.21
C HIS A 162 9.50 -14.69 -32.74
N HIS A 163 10.69 -14.92 -32.15
CA HIS A 163 11.23 -16.28 -31.94
C HIS A 163 12.03 -16.50 -30.63
N LEU A 164 11.37 -16.58 -29.46
CA LEU A 164 12.02 -16.86 -28.16
C LEU A 164 12.53 -18.31 -28.06
N VAL A 165 13.67 -18.62 -28.67
CA VAL A 165 14.32 -19.95 -28.59
C VAL A 165 15.39 -20.02 -27.48
N HIS A 166 15.99 -18.88 -27.10
CA HIS A 166 17.11 -18.83 -26.14
C HIS A 166 16.91 -17.78 -25.05
N PHE A 167 15.69 -17.73 -24.49
CA PHE A 167 15.23 -16.69 -23.55
C PHE A 167 16.24 -16.30 -22.46
N LEU A 168 16.71 -17.24 -21.63
CA LEU A 168 17.64 -16.91 -20.54
C LEU A 168 18.99 -16.35 -21.04
N HIS A 169 19.54 -16.88 -22.15
CA HIS A 169 20.79 -16.37 -22.72
C HIS A 169 20.64 -14.95 -23.30
N TRP A 170 19.48 -14.66 -23.91
CA TRP A 170 19.14 -13.31 -24.36
C TRP A 170 18.99 -12.35 -23.18
N VAL A 171 18.38 -12.78 -22.09
CA VAL A 171 18.24 -11.99 -20.84
C VAL A 171 19.60 -11.70 -20.21
N GLU A 172 20.52 -12.68 -20.17
CA GLU A 172 21.91 -12.46 -19.73
C GLU A 172 22.59 -11.39 -20.60
N ALA A 173 22.54 -11.52 -21.92
CA ALA A 173 23.14 -10.57 -22.85
C ALA A 173 22.53 -9.16 -22.73
N MET A 174 21.21 -9.04 -22.62
CA MET A 174 20.50 -7.77 -22.42
C MET A 174 20.86 -7.12 -21.08
N SER A 175 21.14 -7.90 -20.03
CA SER A 175 21.62 -7.35 -18.76
C SER A 175 23.06 -6.86 -18.80
N LEU A 176 23.97 -7.63 -19.42
CA LEU A 176 25.35 -7.19 -19.65
C LEU A 176 25.39 -5.87 -20.44
N LEU A 177 24.52 -5.72 -21.44
CA LEU A 177 24.34 -4.48 -22.21
C LEU A 177 23.70 -3.32 -21.42
N GLY A 178 23.13 -3.56 -20.22
CA GLY A 178 22.39 -2.56 -19.43
C GLY A 178 21.00 -2.24 -19.99
N LEU A 179 20.40 -3.16 -20.75
CA LEU A 179 19.15 -2.98 -21.50
C LEU A 179 18.00 -3.87 -21.00
N THR A 180 18.04 -4.31 -19.73
CA THR A 180 16.97 -5.14 -19.13
C THR A 180 15.60 -4.47 -19.13
N SER A 181 15.54 -3.13 -19.13
CA SER A 181 14.28 -2.41 -19.29
C SER A 181 13.64 -2.63 -20.67
N VAL A 182 14.45 -2.74 -21.72
CA VAL A 182 13.98 -2.99 -23.09
C VAL A 182 13.37 -4.40 -23.24
N VAL A 183 13.71 -5.34 -22.36
CA VAL A 183 13.23 -6.73 -22.39
C VAL A 183 11.71 -6.82 -22.25
N SER A 184 11.09 -6.14 -21.27
CA SER A 184 9.63 -6.22 -21.10
C SER A 184 8.88 -5.54 -22.24
N GLY A 185 9.38 -4.41 -22.75
CA GLY A 185 8.81 -3.75 -23.93
C GLY A 185 8.84 -4.61 -25.20
N ILE A 186 9.90 -5.41 -25.39
CA ILE A 186 9.97 -6.40 -26.49
C ILE A 186 8.95 -7.53 -26.29
N LEU A 187 8.76 -8.00 -25.06
CA LEU A 187 7.75 -9.02 -24.73
C LEU A 187 6.30 -8.50 -24.93
N ASP A 188 6.02 -7.23 -24.64
CA ASP A 188 4.70 -6.63 -24.87
C ASP A 188 4.40 -6.40 -26.37
N LEU A 189 5.40 -5.97 -27.15
CA LEU A 189 5.29 -5.91 -28.62
C LEU A 189 4.98 -7.30 -29.21
N LEU A 190 5.60 -8.36 -28.67
CA LEU A 190 5.31 -9.73 -29.06
C LEU A 190 3.89 -10.18 -28.70
N GLN A 191 3.47 -9.92 -27.46
CA GLN A 191 2.15 -10.27 -26.98
C GLN A 191 1.04 -9.62 -27.83
N THR A 192 1.23 -8.35 -28.20
CA THR A 192 0.28 -7.63 -29.09
C THR A 192 0.29 -8.16 -30.52
N ALA A 193 1.46 -8.46 -31.11
CA ALA A 193 1.56 -9.04 -32.45
C ALA A 193 0.88 -10.43 -32.58
N ILE A 194 0.90 -11.23 -31.52
CA ILE A 194 0.31 -12.58 -31.49
C ILE A 194 -1.20 -12.57 -31.23
N SER A 195 -1.77 -11.47 -30.73
CA SER A 195 -3.18 -11.38 -30.29
C SER A 195 -4.24 -11.57 -31.39
N GLY A 196 -3.84 -11.78 -32.65
CA GLY A 196 -4.71 -12.14 -33.78
C GLY A 196 -4.62 -13.59 -34.27
N ASN A 197 -3.85 -14.47 -33.60
CA ASN A 197 -3.66 -15.88 -33.99
C ASN A 197 -3.77 -16.84 -32.79
N ASP A 198 -4.33 -18.03 -33.00
CA ASP A 198 -4.76 -19.00 -31.96
C ASP A 198 -3.63 -19.72 -31.16
N SER A 199 -2.42 -19.14 -31.05
CA SER A 199 -1.29 -19.77 -30.36
C SER A 199 -1.25 -19.46 -28.85
N SER A 200 -2.21 -19.99 -28.09
CA SER A 200 -2.27 -19.85 -26.62
C SER A 200 -0.95 -20.19 -25.93
N LEU A 201 -0.32 -21.32 -26.29
CA LEU A 201 0.96 -21.77 -25.73
C LEU A 201 2.10 -20.73 -25.84
N ILE A 202 2.11 -19.91 -26.88
CA ILE A 202 3.15 -18.87 -27.05
C ILE A 202 2.79 -17.63 -26.22
N SER A 203 1.51 -17.27 -26.15
CA SER A 203 1.00 -16.24 -25.22
C SER A 203 1.30 -16.60 -23.77
N ASP A 204 1.03 -17.83 -23.35
CA ASP A 204 1.27 -18.31 -21.98
C ASP A 204 2.77 -18.28 -21.65
N PHE A 205 3.61 -18.70 -22.59
CA PHE A 205 5.07 -18.64 -22.46
C PHE A 205 5.58 -17.19 -22.37
N LEU A 206 5.06 -16.27 -23.19
CA LEU A 206 5.42 -14.84 -23.14
C LEU A 206 4.95 -14.18 -21.84
N HIS A 207 3.77 -14.53 -21.33
CA HIS A 207 3.29 -14.08 -20.03
C HIS A 207 4.22 -14.59 -18.91
N ASP A 208 4.50 -15.90 -18.85
CA ASP A 208 5.39 -16.51 -17.85
C ASP A 208 6.81 -15.91 -17.91
N ALA A 209 7.33 -15.70 -19.13
CA ALA A 209 8.58 -14.99 -19.37
C ALA A 209 8.56 -13.55 -18.83
N LYS A 210 7.50 -12.78 -19.07
CA LYS A 210 7.37 -11.41 -18.54
C LYS A 210 7.34 -11.42 -17.02
N ARG A 211 6.51 -12.27 -16.39
CA ARG A 211 6.44 -12.42 -14.92
C ARG A 211 7.77 -12.84 -14.31
N PHE A 212 8.50 -13.75 -14.97
CA PHE A 212 9.84 -14.18 -14.55
C PHE A 212 10.87 -13.04 -14.54
N ILE A 213 10.84 -12.16 -15.54
CA ILE A 213 11.78 -11.01 -15.60
C ILE A 213 11.38 -9.91 -14.62
N LEU A 214 10.10 -9.60 -14.49
CA LEU A 214 9.64 -8.57 -13.57
C LEU A 214 9.94 -8.95 -12.11
N LYS A 215 9.71 -10.21 -11.69
CA LYS A 215 10.06 -10.68 -10.33
C LYS A 215 11.57 -10.72 -10.07
N ASN A 216 12.39 -11.05 -11.07
CA ASN A 216 13.84 -11.19 -10.90
C ASN A 216 14.65 -9.95 -11.32
N ARG A 217 14.01 -8.84 -11.71
CA ARG A 217 14.66 -7.68 -12.34
C ARG A 217 15.96 -7.25 -11.65
N GLN A 218 15.88 -6.88 -10.37
CA GLN A 218 17.02 -6.39 -9.59
C GLN A 218 18.18 -7.40 -9.52
N ILE A 219 17.85 -8.70 -9.43
CA ILE A 219 18.83 -9.79 -9.40
C ILE A 219 19.55 -9.88 -10.75
N VAL A 220 18.81 -9.77 -11.85
CA VAL A 220 19.34 -9.76 -13.22
C VAL A 220 20.17 -8.50 -13.50
N ASP A 221 19.68 -7.31 -13.10
CA ASP A 221 20.35 -6.01 -13.25
C ASP A 221 21.68 -5.96 -12.49
N GLN A 222 21.71 -6.44 -11.24
CA GLN A 222 22.90 -6.39 -10.41
C GLN A 222 23.88 -7.53 -10.72
N ALA A 223 23.41 -8.77 -10.90
CA ALA A 223 24.25 -9.96 -11.09
C ALA A 223 23.69 -10.87 -12.20
N PRO A 224 24.00 -10.62 -13.48
CA PRO A 224 23.33 -11.25 -14.64
C PRO A 224 23.22 -12.78 -14.58
N LEU A 225 24.23 -13.48 -14.05
CA LEU A 225 24.27 -14.94 -13.96
C LEU A 225 23.34 -15.53 -12.88
N GLN A 226 22.87 -14.74 -11.91
CA GLN A 226 21.90 -15.20 -10.91
C GLN A 226 20.51 -15.51 -11.52
N VAL A 227 20.27 -15.16 -12.79
CA VAL A 227 19.06 -15.58 -13.53
C VAL A 227 18.93 -17.11 -13.62
N TYR A 228 20.06 -17.84 -13.72
CA TYR A 228 20.10 -19.31 -13.72
C TYR A 228 20.00 -19.91 -12.31
N CYS A 229 20.42 -19.15 -11.30
CA CYS A 229 20.51 -19.60 -9.93
C CYS A 229 19.27 -19.15 -9.14
N ALA A 230 19.30 -17.97 -8.51
CA ALA A 230 18.16 -17.43 -7.77
C ALA A 230 16.86 -17.39 -8.61
N GLY A 231 16.94 -16.97 -9.88
CA GLY A 231 15.77 -16.87 -10.76
C GLY A 231 14.99 -18.18 -10.92
N LEU A 232 15.67 -19.28 -11.27
CA LEU A 232 15.04 -20.60 -11.43
C LEU A 232 14.78 -21.31 -10.10
N VAL A 233 15.60 -21.06 -9.07
CA VAL A 233 15.40 -21.66 -7.74
C VAL A 233 14.13 -21.14 -7.07
N PHE A 234 13.84 -19.84 -7.19
CA PHE A 234 12.69 -19.19 -6.52
C PHE A 234 11.45 -18.95 -7.40
N ALA A 235 11.48 -19.30 -8.69
CA ALA A 235 10.29 -19.28 -9.56
C ALA A 235 9.22 -20.30 -9.12
N PRO A 236 7.92 -20.09 -9.44
CA PRO A 236 6.83 -21.02 -9.09
C PRO A 236 7.00 -22.43 -9.68
N ARG A 237 6.35 -23.43 -9.09
CA ARG A 237 6.48 -24.84 -9.53
C ARG A 237 5.89 -25.13 -10.90
N THR A 238 4.75 -24.55 -11.23
CA THR A 238 4.07 -24.72 -12.53
C THR A 238 4.58 -23.78 -13.62
N GLY A 239 5.40 -22.78 -13.27
CA GLY A 239 5.92 -21.78 -14.18
C GLY A 239 6.70 -22.38 -15.35
N ILE A 240 6.37 -21.94 -16.57
CA ILE A 240 6.83 -22.55 -17.82
C ILE A 240 8.36 -22.41 -17.94
N ILE A 241 8.91 -21.22 -17.71
CA ILE A 241 10.37 -20.97 -17.72
C ILE A 241 11.09 -21.91 -16.74
N ARG A 242 10.54 -22.18 -15.56
CA ARG A 242 11.16 -23.10 -14.59
C ARG A 242 11.13 -24.55 -15.06
N ARG A 243 10.09 -24.96 -15.78
CA ARG A 243 9.97 -26.31 -16.36
C ARG A 243 10.93 -26.51 -17.53
N GLU A 244 10.91 -25.60 -18.51
CA GLU A 244 11.74 -25.71 -19.71
C GLU A 244 13.24 -25.59 -19.38
N PHE A 245 13.62 -24.66 -18.51
CA PHE A 245 15.02 -24.45 -18.09
C PHE A 245 15.43 -25.25 -16.85
N LYS A 246 14.67 -26.30 -16.47
CA LYS A 246 14.97 -27.16 -15.29
C LYS A 246 16.40 -27.74 -15.32
N GLN A 247 16.96 -28.01 -16.50
CA GLN A 247 18.33 -28.51 -16.68
C GLN A 247 19.42 -27.46 -16.36
N SER A 248 19.05 -26.18 -16.27
CA SER A 248 19.97 -25.07 -15.93
C SER A 248 20.03 -24.76 -14.43
N LEU A 249 19.24 -25.45 -13.60
CA LEU A 249 19.27 -25.31 -12.14
C LEU A 249 20.65 -25.70 -11.57
N PRO A 250 21.11 -25.06 -10.47
CA PRO A 250 22.42 -25.36 -9.90
C PRO A 250 22.48 -26.78 -9.32
N THR A 251 23.33 -27.64 -9.88
CA THR A 251 23.50 -29.04 -9.45
C THR A 251 24.04 -29.19 -8.02
N TRP A 252 24.63 -28.13 -7.47
CA TRP A 252 25.05 -28.06 -6.07
C TRP A 252 23.89 -27.77 -5.09
N ILE A 253 22.64 -27.63 -5.55
CA ILE A 253 21.44 -27.61 -4.70
C ILE A 253 20.70 -28.95 -4.84
N CYS A 254 20.79 -29.80 -3.81
CA CYS A 254 20.15 -31.11 -3.75
C CYS A 254 18.79 -31.11 -3.03
N GLN A 255 18.50 -30.07 -2.23
CA GLN A 255 17.16 -29.81 -1.69
C GLN A 255 16.79 -28.36 -1.99
N LEU A 256 15.84 -28.16 -2.90
CA LEU A 256 15.29 -26.86 -3.26
C LEU A 256 14.36 -26.32 -2.15
N PRO A 257 14.28 -25.00 -1.95
CA PRO A 257 13.30 -24.39 -1.04
C PRO A 257 11.87 -24.67 -1.52
N GLN A 258 10.92 -24.69 -0.58
CA GLN A 258 9.51 -24.64 -0.94
C GLN A 258 9.15 -23.25 -1.47
N VAL A 259 8.39 -23.21 -2.56
CA VAL A 259 7.95 -22.00 -3.26
C VAL A 259 6.50 -22.17 -3.70
N GLU A 260 5.86 -21.07 -4.15
CA GLU A 260 4.49 -21.06 -4.66
C GLU A 260 4.26 -22.05 -5.81
N GLU A 261 3.02 -22.53 -5.94
CA GLU A 261 2.66 -23.49 -6.97
C GLU A 261 2.51 -22.81 -8.35
N GLY A 262 1.92 -21.62 -8.41
CA GLY A 262 1.82 -20.74 -9.59
C GLY A 262 2.24 -19.30 -9.28
N TRP A 263 2.04 -18.38 -10.23
CA TRP A 263 2.25 -16.94 -9.97
C TRP A 263 1.09 -16.38 -9.14
N SER A 264 1.39 -15.69 -8.04
CA SER A 264 0.46 -14.86 -7.28
C SER A 264 0.03 -13.60 -8.06
N ALA A 265 -0.78 -12.71 -7.48
CA ALA A 265 -1.16 -11.45 -8.14
C ALA A 265 0.00 -10.45 -8.31
N LEU A 266 1.13 -10.69 -7.63
CA LEU A 266 2.32 -9.86 -7.64
C LEU A 266 3.07 -9.92 -8.97
N THR A 267 3.04 -8.83 -9.75
CA THR A 267 3.74 -8.74 -11.04
C THR A 267 5.21 -8.33 -10.89
N GLN A 268 5.53 -7.38 -10.01
CA GLN A 268 6.88 -6.85 -9.81
C GLN A 268 7.09 -6.32 -8.40
N THR A 269 8.34 -6.37 -7.92
CA THR A 269 8.82 -5.68 -6.72
C THR A 269 9.96 -4.73 -7.11
N LEU A 270 9.89 -3.47 -6.69
CA LEU A 270 10.93 -2.45 -6.84
C LEU A 270 11.65 -2.28 -5.51
N GLU A 271 12.96 -2.55 -5.49
CA GLU A 271 13.88 -2.28 -4.37
C GLU A 271 14.81 -1.13 -4.76
N GLY A 272 15.14 -0.24 -3.81
CA GLY A 272 16.17 0.78 -4.01
C GLY A 272 16.17 1.90 -2.98
N HIS A 273 15.01 2.21 -2.41
CA HIS A 273 14.92 3.09 -1.25
C HIS A 273 15.60 2.47 -0.03
N LEU A 274 16.21 3.30 0.82
CA LEU A 274 16.93 2.84 2.01
C LEU A 274 16.02 2.67 3.24
N HIS A 275 14.84 3.30 3.20
CA HIS A 275 13.84 3.29 4.26
C HIS A 275 12.41 3.24 3.68
N SER A 276 11.45 3.11 4.58
CA SER A 276 10.00 3.13 4.38
C SER A 276 9.51 4.02 3.22
N VAL A 277 8.74 3.42 2.30
CA VAL A 277 8.17 4.08 1.11
C VAL A 277 6.74 4.50 1.39
N GLU A 278 6.55 5.79 1.58
CA GLU A 278 5.38 6.45 2.13
C GLU A 278 4.34 6.91 1.10
N SER A 279 4.73 7.16 -0.15
CA SER A 279 3.77 7.39 -1.23
C SER A 279 4.24 6.80 -2.53
N VAL A 280 3.29 6.38 -3.36
CA VAL A 280 3.49 6.07 -4.78
C VAL A 280 2.34 6.67 -5.57
N ALA A 281 2.65 7.27 -6.72
CA ALA A 281 1.67 7.90 -7.62
C ALA A 281 2.11 7.73 -9.08
N PHE A 282 1.18 7.41 -9.98
CA PHE A 282 1.44 7.35 -11.42
C PHE A 282 1.33 8.74 -12.07
N SER A 283 2.10 8.97 -13.14
CA SER A 283 1.83 10.02 -14.12
C SER A 283 0.55 9.73 -14.90
N LEU A 284 -0.11 10.77 -15.45
CA LEU A 284 -1.39 10.60 -16.16
C LEU A 284 -1.27 9.74 -17.44
N ASP A 285 -0.07 9.62 -18.03
CA ASP A 285 0.21 8.74 -19.16
C ASP A 285 0.67 7.32 -18.76
N GLY A 286 0.75 7.04 -17.45
CA GLY A 286 1.16 5.76 -16.89
C GLY A 286 2.64 5.39 -17.08
N ARG A 287 3.47 6.27 -17.66
CA ARG A 287 4.88 5.96 -17.99
C ARG A 287 5.86 6.19 -16.85
N LEU A 288 5.47 6.97 -15.84
CA LEU A 288 6.25 7.19 -14.64
C LEU A 288 5.42 6.84 -13.41
N LEU A 289 6.08 6.20 -12.46
CA LEU A 289 5.62 5.97 -11.10
C LEU A 289 6.58 6.73 -10.19
N ALA A 290 6.09 7.72 -9.46
CA ALA A 290 6.86 8.38 -8.41
C ALA A 290 6.73 7.57 -7.11
N SER A 291 7.77 7.57 -6.26
CA SER A 291 7.70 7.11 -4.88
C SER A 291 8.46 8.01 -3.91
N GLY A 292 7.87 8.37 -2.77
CA GLY A 292 8.50 9.13 -1.70
C GLY A 292 8.92 8.22 -0.53
N SER A 293 10.09 8.43 0.06
CA SER A 293 10.62 7.63 1.17
C SER A 293 11.28 8.43 2.30
N TYR A 294 11.36 7.78 3.47
CA TYR A 294 12.17 8.20 4.62
C TYR A 294 13.67 8.30 4.34
N ASP A 295 14.16 7.75 3.23
CA ASP A 295 15.51 8.04 2.77
C ASP A 295 15.70 9.48 2.23
N LYS A 296 14.65 10.31 2.33
CA LYS A 296 14.58 11.73 1.95
C LYS A 296 14.61 11.97 0.44
N THR A 297 14.45 10.90 -0.36
CA THR A 297 14.40 10.99 -1.81
C THR A 297 12.98 10.80 -2.33
N VAL A 298 12.66 11.47 -3.44
CA VAL A 298 11.67 10.96 -4.38
C VAL A 298 12.40 10.11 -5.41
N ARG A 299 11.81 9.01 -5.84
CA ARG A 299 12.31 8.23 -6.98
C ARG A 299 11.25 8.14 -8.05
N LEU A 300 11.69 8.30 -9.29
CA LEU A 300 10.87 8.07 -10.47
C LEU A 300 11.26 6.72 -11.06
N TRP A 301 10.25 5.91 -11.38
CA TRP A 301 10.39 4.59 -11.95
C TRP A 301 9.56 4.50 -13.23
N ASP A 302 10.04 3.74 -14.20
CA ASP A 302 9.23 3.23 -15.30
C ASP A 302 8.47 1.98 -14.79
N PRO A 303 7.12 1.98 -14.73
CA PRO A 303 6.34 0.86 -14.19
C PRO A 303 6.10 -0.29 -15.19
N ALA A 304 6.36 -0.09 -16.48
CA ALA A 304 6.29 -1.16 -17.49
C ALA A 304 7.58 -1.99 -17.51
N THR A 305 8.69 -1.43 -17.01
CA THR A 305 9.99 -2.10 -16.99
C THR A 305 10.56 -2.32 -15.58
N GLY A 306 10.14 -1.54 -14.59
CA GLY A 306 10.65 -1.51 -13.22
C GLY A 306 11.98 -0.78 -13.05
N ALA A 307 12.41 0.00 -14.03
CA ALA A 307 13.68 0.71 -13.99
C ALA A 307 13.57 2.04 -13.21
N LEU A 308 14.52 2.30 -12.32
CA LEU A 308 14.70 3.62 -11.70
C LEU A 308 15.16 4.62 -12.79
N THR A 309 14.37 5.65 -13.06
CA THR A 309 14.67 6.68 -14.06
C THR A 309 15.39 7.88 -13.45
N GLN A 310 14.99 8.32 -12.26
CA GLN A 310 15.62 9.41 -11.50
C GLN A 310 15.50 9.21 -9.98
N THR A 311 16.44 9.79 -9.24
CA THR A 311 16.33 10.07 -7.80
C THR A 311 16.38 11.58 -7.63
N LEU A 312 15.37 12.15 -6.98
CA LEU A 312 15.26 13.58 -6.69
C LEU A 312 15.68 13.81 -5.24
N GLU A 313 16.77 14.54 -5.06
CA GLU A 313 17.37 14.86 -3.76
C GLU A 313 17.28 16.37 -3.51
N GLY A 314 17.01 16.76 -2.26
CA GLY A 314 16.98 18.17 -1.87
C GLY A 314 16.11 18.47 -0.65
N HIS A 315 15.12 17.61 -0.36
CA HIS A 315 14.40 17.66 0.91
C HIS A 315 15.32 17.28 2.08
N SER A 316 15.22 18.00 3.19
CA SER A 316 16.13 17.81 4.34
C SER A 316 15.66 16.76 5.35
N ALA A 317 14.43 16.26 5.21
CA ALA A 317 13.83 15.21 6.02
C ALA A 317 13.02 14.24 5.12
N SER A 318 12.33 13.26 5.71
CA SER A 318 11.59 12.22 4.96
C SER A 318 10.72 12.82 3.88
N VAL A 319 10.79 12.30 2.64
CA VAL A 319 9.81 12.65 1.61
C VAL A 319 8.74 11.60 1.65
N ARG A 320 7.49 12.02 1.58
CA ARG A 320 6.42 11.12 1.96
C ARG A 320 5.17 11.25 1.14
N SER A 321 4.90 12.43 0.58
CA SER A 321 3.91 12.63 -0.48
C SER A 321 4.58 12.79 -1.82
N VAL A 322 3.95 12.25 -2.87
CA VAL A 322 4.25 12.54 -4.28
C VAL A 322 2.95 12.55 -5.08
N ALA A 323 2.80 13.51 -6.00
CA ALA A 323 1.70 13.54 -6.97
C ALA A 323 2.10 14.34 -8.22
N PHE A 324 1.65 13.87 -9.40
CA PHE A 324 1.86 14.57 -10.67
C PHE A 324 0.75 15.59 -10.95
N SER A 325 1.09 16.64 -11.71
CA SER A 325 0.09 17.52 -12.33
C SER A 325 -0.68 16.79 -13.45
N PRO A 326 -1.89 17.23 -13.84
CA PRO A 326 -2.67 16.56 -14.87
C PRO A 326 -2.02 16.61 -16.27
N ASP A 327 -1.17 17.60 -16.52
CA ASP A 327 -0.37 17.69 -17.74
C ASP A 327 0.95 16.90 -17.67
N GLY A 328 1.27 16.29 -16.51
CA GLY A 328 2.49 15.52 -16.25
C GLY A 328 3.78 16.34 -16.19
N ARG A 329 3.70 17.68 -16.25
CA ARG A 329 4.88 18.58 -16.36
C ARG A 329 5.46 19.00 -15.02
N LEU A 330 4.72 18.80 -13.93
CA LEU A 330 5.16 19.01 -12.56
C LEU A 330 4.92 17.76 -11.74
N LEU A 331 5.85 17.47 -10.85
CA LEU A 331 5.71 16.54 -9.75
C LEU A 331 5.75 17.36 -8.46
N ALA A 332 4.70 17.33 -7.67
CA ALA A 332 4.73 17.86 -6.32
C ALA A 332 5.22 16.77 -5.36
N SER A 333 6.02 17.15 -4.36
CA SER A 333 6.31 16.30 -3.20
C SER A 333 6.15 17.05 -1.88
N GLY A 334 5.62 16.34 -0.88
CA GLY A 334 5.55 16.80 0.50
C GLY A 334 6.55 16.05 1.37
N SER A 335 7.27 16.78 2.23
CA SER A 335 8.26 16.24 3.14
C SER A 335 8.15 16.77 4.58
N ASP A 336 8.71 15.99 5.51
CA ASP A 336 9.02 16.35 6.90
C ASP A 336 9.80 17.68 7.04
N ASP A 337 10.34 18.25 5.95
CA ASP A 337 11.08 19.52 5.94
C ASP A 337 10.26 20.81 5.77
N LYS A 338 8.93 20.75 5.90
CA LYS A 338 8.03 21.94 5.90
C LYS A 338 7.81 22.58 4.53
N THR A 339 8.29 21.94 3.47
CA THR A 339 8.14 22.44 2.10
C THR A 339 7.29 21.53 1.23
N VAL A 340 6.43 22.11 0.39
CA VAL A 340 6.10 21.46 -0.90
C VAL A 340 7.26 21.75 -1.84
N ARG A 341 7.69 20.76 -2.62
CA ARG A 341 8.60 21.01 -3.74
C ARG A 341 7.95 20.60 -5.05
N LEU A 342 8.06 21.48 -6.03
CA LEU A 342 7.64 21.24 -7.40
C LEU A 342 8.87 20.91 -8.23
N TRP A 343 8.91 19.71 -8.80
CA TRP A 343 9.98 19.22 -9.66
C TRP A 343 9.48 19.10 -11.10
N ASP A 344 10.37 19.30 -12.06
CA ASP A 344 10.15 18.85 -13.44
C ASP A 344 10.51 17.36 -13.52
N PRO A 345 9.56 16.44 -13.73
CA PRO A 345 9.83 14.99 -13.74
C PRO A 345 10.55 14.50 -15.00
N ALA A 346 10.77 15.36 -16.02
CA ALA A 346 11.60 15.03 -17.17
C ALA A 346 13.08 15.36 -16.93
N THR A 347 13.39 16.45 -16.22
CA THR A 347 14.79 16.87 -15.93
C THR A 347 15.27 16.56 -14.52
N GLY A 348 14.35 16.25 -13.60
CA GLY A 348 14.62 16.08 -12.16
C GLY A 348 14.90 17.39 -11.42
N ALA A 349 14.76 18.54 -12.09
CA ALA A 349 15.11 19.83 -11.52
C ALA A 349 14.03 20.33 -10.53
N LEU A 350 14.47 20.86 -9.39
CA LEU A 350 13.63 21.61 -8.47
C LEU A 350 13.22 22.94 -9.12
N THR A 351 11.93 23.10 -9.41
CA THR A 351 11.38 24.31 -10.06
C THR A 351 10.95 25.35 -9.03
N GLN A 352 10.29 24.95 -7.94
CA GLN A 352 9.83 25.82 -6.85
C GLN A 352 9.83 25.08 -5.52
N THR A 353 9.99 25.84 -4.43
CA THR A 353 9.78 25.40 -3.05
C THR A 353 8.68 26.28 -2.47
N LEU A 354 7.55 25.68 -2.07
CA LEU A 354 6.42 26.42 -1.49
C LEU A 354 6.54 26.35 0.03
N GLU A 355 6.79 27.51 0.63
CA GLU A 355 6.95 27.70 2.06
C GLU A 355 5.75 28.47 2.61
N GLY A 356 5.25 28.09 3.79
CA GLY A 356 4.13 28.80 4.44
C GLY A 356 3.33 27.94 5.40
N HIS A 357 3.32 26.62 5.20
CA HIS A 357 2.97 25.66 6.24
C HIS A 357 4.02 25.76 7.36
N SER A 358 3.61 25.96 8.63
CA SER A 358 4.56 26.33 9.70
C SER A 358 5.44 25.17 10.21
N ASP A 359 5.13 23.97 9.75
CA ASP A 359 5.81 22.70 9.94
C ASP A 359 5.36 21.78 8.76
N SER A 360 5.79 20.52 8.69
CA SER A 360 6.01 19.67 7.49
C SER A 360 4.97 19.68 6.29
N VAL A 361 5.20 19.00 5.14
CA VAL A 361 4.21 18.93 4.00
C VAL A 361 4.01 17.51 3.44
N GLY A 362 2.79 17.19 2.96
CA GLY A 362 2.38 15.81 3.15
C GLY A 362 1.13 15.29 2.48
N SER A 363 0.27 16.15 1.98
CA SER A 363 -0.46 15.78 0.79
C SER A 363 -0.15 16.80 -0.26
N VAL A 364 -0.10 16.34 -1.49
CA VAL A 364 -0.09 17.19 -2.65
C VAL A 364 -0.94 16.50 -3.69
N ALA A 365 -1.82 17.25 -4.33
CA ALA A 365 -2.62 16.82 -5.46
C ALA A 365 -3.15 18.06 -6.15
N PHE A 366 -3.04 18.03 -7.46
CA PHE A 366 -3.51 19.09 -8.32
C PHE A 366 -5.03 18.95 -8.53
N SER A 367 -5.69 20.08 -8.81
CA SER A 367 -7.00 20.06 -9.41
C SER A 367 -6.94 19.37 -10.78
N PRO A 368 -8.00 18.69 -11.25
CA PRO A 368 -8.04 18.07 -12.57
C PRO A 368 -7.79 19.06 -13.73
N ASP A 369 -8.09 20.35 -13.54
CA ASP A 369 -7.77 21.41 -14.51
C ASP A 369 -6.33 21.95 -14.41
N GLY A 370 -5.54 21.47 -13.44
CA GLY A 370 -4.14 21.83 -13.21
C GLY A 370 -3.89 23.23 -12.63
N ARG A 371 -4.95 23.99 -12.33
CA ARG A 371 -4.86 25.42 -11.96
C ARG A 371 -4.60 25.66 -10.47
N LEU A 372 -4.86 24.66 -9.64
CA LEU A 372 -4.66 24.72 -8.19
C LEU A 372 -3.89 23.48 -7.75
N LEU A 373 -2.86 23.68 -6.94
CA LEU A 373 -2.30 22.62 -6.11
C LEU A 373 -2.99 22.71 -4.76
N ALA A 374 -3.77 21.69 -4.39
CA ALA A 374 -4.03 21.45 -2.99
C ALA A 374 -2.75 20.84 -2.41
N SER A 375 -2.09 21.53 -1.48
CA SER A 375 -1.27 20.81 -0.52
C SER A 375 -2.06 20.63 0.75
N GLY A 376 -1.93 19.42 1.27
CA GLY A 376 -2.21 19.17 2.64
C GLY A 376 -0.99 19.46 3.47
N SER A 377 -1.16 20.29 4.50
CA SER A 377 -0.28 20.18 5.66
C SER A 377 -1.01 19.81 6.94
N TYR A 378 -0.32 19.09 7.83
CA TYR A 378 -0.76 18.98 9.21
C TYR A 378 -0.67 20.30 9.95
N ASP A 379 -0.24 21.38 9.31
CA ASP A 379 -0.51 22.69 9.84
C ASP A 379 -2.02 22.84 10.00
N ASN A 380 -2.71 22.03 9.22
CA ASN A 380 -4.07 21.59 9.15
C ASN A 380 -4.90 22.37 8.09
N THR A 381 -4.20 23.09 7.20
CA THR A 381 -4.77 23.67 5.99
C THR A 381 -4.64 22.68 4.86
N VAL A 382 -5.75 22.48 4.17
CA VAL A 382 -5.64 22.47 2.72
C VAL A 382 -5.28 23.89 2.27
N ARG A 383 -4.04 24.10 1.84
CA ARG A 383 -3.69 25.31 1.09
C ARG A 383 -3.90 25.03 -0.37
N LEU A 384 -4.57 25.96 -1.02
CA LEU A 384 -4.63 26.03 -2.46
C LEU A 384 -3.52 26.98 -2.89
N TRP A 385 -2.64 26.53 -3.77
CA TRP A 385 -1.58 27.32 -4.38
C TRP A 385 -1.80 27.38 -5.88
N ASP A 386 -1.34 28.45 -6.52
CA ASP A 386 -1.10 28.47 -7.95
C ASP A 386 0.24 27.74 -8.24
N PRO A 387 0.24 26.58 -8.91
CA PRO A 387 1.46 25.80 -9.17
C PRO A 387 2.38 26.41 -10.25
N VAL A 388 1.94 27.48 -10.93
CA VAL A 388 2.75 28.22 -11.91
C VAL A 388 3.50 29.37 -11.23
N THR A 389 2.82 30.13 -10.36
CA THR A 389 3.44 31.28 -9.66
C THR A 389 4.01 30.94 -8.27
N GLY A 390 3.65 29.80 -7.71
CA GLY A 390 4.00 29.40 -6.34
C GLY A 390 3.24 30.18 -5.26
N ALA A 391 2.28 31.03 -5.64
CA ALA A 391 1.54 31.87 -4.72
C ALA A 391 0.44 31.09 -3.98
N LEU A 392 0.33 31.32 -2.68
CA LEU A 392 -0.78 30.87 -1.86
C LEU A 392 -2.07 31.59 -2.30
N THR A 393 -3.05 30.87 -2.86
CA THR A 393 -4.31 31.44 -3.33
C THR A 393 -5.41 31.37 -2.27
N GLN A 394 -5.53 30.26 -1.53
CA GLN A 394 -6.48 30.13 -0.41
C GLN A 394 -5.95 29.24 0.71
N THR A 395 -6.52 29.45 1.89
CA THR A 395 -6.19 28.80 3.16
C THR A 395 -7.50 28.25 3.74
N LEU A 396 -7.72 26.94 3.63
CA LEU A 396 -9.00 26.34 4.02
C LEU A 396 -8.98 25.96 5.51
N GLU A 397 -9.17 26.99 6.34
CA GLU A 397 -9.51 26.93 7.77
C GLU A 397 -10.76 26.08 7.97
N GLY A 398 -10.57 24.77 8.16
CA GLY A 398 -11.63 23.85 7.77
C GLY A 398 -11.74 22.54 8.51
N HIS A 399 -10.71 22.00 9.16
CA HIS A 399 -10.80 20.72 9.90
C HIS A 399 -9.87 20.73 11.08
N LEU A 400 -10.35 20.46 12.30
CA LEU A 400 -9.76 20.86 13.58
C LEU A 400 -8.46 20.11 13.95
N GLY A 401 -7.45 20.06 13.08
CA GLY A 401 -6.28 19.17 13.09
C GLY A 401 -6.08 18.59 11.67
N SER A 402 -5.17 17.64 11.36
CA SER A 402 -4.03 17.77 10.41
C SER A 402 -3.89 17.12 9.01
N VAL A 403 -3.69 17.86 7.89
CA VAL A 403 -3.88 17.33 6.52
C VAL A 403 -3.21 16.04 6.18
N ARG A 404 -3.95 15.24 5.40
CA ARG A 404 -3.80 13.83 5.14
C ARG A 404 -3.85 13.51 3.61
N SER A 405 -4.92 13.77 2.86
CA SER A 405 -5.27 12.99 1.65
C SER A 405 -5.66 13.72 0.35
N VAL A 406 -5.11 14.88 0.01
CA VAL A 406 -5.73 15.76 -1.00
C VAL A 406 -6.25 15.12 -2.29
N ALA A 407 -7.58 15.18 -2.47
CA ALA A 407 -8.30 14.74 -3.66
C ALA A 407 -9.43 15.71 -3.98
N PHE A 408 -9.37 16.32 -5.16
CA PHE A 408 -10.50 17.02 -5.78
C PHE A 408 -11.49 15.99 -6.34
N SER A 409 -12.75 16.39 -6.56
CA SER A 409 -13.64 15.66 -7.46
C SER A 409 -13.13 15.77 -8.90
N PRO A 410 -13.31 14.75 -9.75
CA PRO A 410 -12.99 14.82 -11.18
C PRO A 410 -13.66 16.01 -11.91
N ASP A 411 -14.86 16.42 -11.51
CA ASP A 411 -15.53 17.62 -12.06
C ASP A 411 -14.98 18.96 -11.56
N SER A 412 -13.95 18.93 -10.69
CA SER A 412 -13.27 20.08 -10.05
C SER A 412 -14.15 21.00 -9.21
N ARG A 413 -15.43 20.66 -8.96
CA ARG A 413 -16.35 21.51 -8.18
C ARG A 413 -16.27 21.28 -6.68
N LEU A 414 -15.76 20.13 -6.26
CA LEU A 414 -15.74 19.70 -4.87
C LEU A 414 -14.34 19.23 -4.49
N LEU A 415 -14.01 19.42 -3.22
CA LEU A 415 -12.67 19.27 -2.68
C LEU A 415 -12.84 18.69 -1.27
N ALA A 416 -12.46 17.43 -1.02
CA ALA A 416 -12.80 16.75 0.23
C ALA A 416 -11.55 16.52 1.09
N SER A 417 -11.46 17.18 2.28
CA SER A 417 -10.45 17.37 3.39
C SER A 417 -10.41 16.79 4.89
N GLY A 418 -11.35 16.70 5.84
CA GLY A 418 -11.19 16.36 7.28
C GLY A 418 -10.51 15.08 7.88
N SER A 419 -10.59 14.92 9.24
CA SER A 419 -9.48 15.13 10.20
C SER A 419 -9.21 14.44 11.63
N TYR A 420 -9.78 14.70 12.87
CA TYR A 420 -9.74 13.84 14.14
C TYR A 420 -11.00 13.59 15.03
N ASP A 421 -12.20 13.43 14.47
CA ASP A 421 -13.48 13.24 15.21
C ASP A 421 -14.67 12.66 14.42
N ASN A 422 -14.49 12.31 13.14
CA ASN A 422 -15.22 11.27 12.38
C ASN A 422 -16.27 11.81 11.34
N THR A 423 -15.87 12.63 10.32
CA THR A 423 -16.66 13.32 9.20
C THR A 423 -16.18 12.98 7.75
N VAL A 424 -17.01 13.26 6.72
CA VAL A 424 -16.64 13.87 5.40
C VAL A 424 -17.26 15.29 5.24
N ARG A 425 -16.94 16.06 4.21
CA ARG A 425 -17.38 17.42 3.80
C ARG A 425 -16.95 17.54 2.35
N LEU A 426 -17.38 18.64 1.74
CA LEU A 426 -16.97 19.03 0.43
C LEU A 426 -16.78 20.55 0.48
N TRP A 427 -15.59 21.06 0.13
CA TRP A 427 -15.39 22.48 -0.15
C TRP A 427 -15.62 22.76 -1.62
N ASP A 428 -16.07 23.96 -1.94
CA ASP A 428 -15.94 24.55 -3.27
C ASP A 428 -14.52 25.17 -3.40
N PRO A 429 -13.63 24.64 -4.25
CA PRO A 429 -12.26 25.14 -4.39
C PRO A 429 -12.15 26.51 -5.10
N ALA A 430 -13.24 27.03 -5.68
CA ALA A 430 -13.25 28.36 -6.30
C ALA A 430 -13.60 29.47 -5.29
N THR A 431 -14.47 29.19 -4.31
CA THR A 431 -14.87 30.15 -3.28
C THR A 431 -14.16 29.92 -1.93
N GLY A 432 -13.59 28.74 -1.72
CA GLY A 432 -13.08 28.30 -0.41
C GLY A 432 -14.20 28.03 0.60
N ALA A 433 -15.46 27.95 0.14
CA ALA A 433 -16.61 27.78 1.00
C ALA A 433 -16.89 26.30 1.30
N LEU A 434 -17.46 26.06 2.47
CA LEU A 434 -17.93 24.74 2.90
C LEU A 434 -19.30 24.42 2.28
N THR A 435 -19.36 23.38 1.45
CA THR A 435 -20.58 22.92 0.74
C THR A 435 -21.41 21.91 1.53
N ARG A 436 -20.79 20.92 2.20
CA ARG A 436 -21.47 19.84 2.94
C ARG A 436 -20.63 19.32 4.09
N THR A 437 -21.24 18.59 5.02
CA THR A 437 -20.66 17.77 6.10
C THR A 437 -21.39 16.42 6.07
N LEU A 438 -20.68 15.29 6.00
CA LEU A 438 -21.21 13.92 6.00
C LEU A 438 -20.70 13.21 7.27
N GLU A 439 -21.53 12.56 8.07
CA GLU A 439 -21.09 11.99 9.37
C GLU A 439 -21.66 10.59 9.58
N GLY A 440 -20.96 9.71 10.30
CA GLY A 440 -21.56 8.40 10.62
C GLY A 440 -20.70 7.39 11.35
N HIS A 441 -19.70 7.83 12.13
CA HIS A 441 -18.56 6.99 12.47
C HIS A 441 -17.76 7.40 13.71
N LEU A 442 -16.78 6.56 14.11
CA LEU A 442 -16.34 6.42 15.50
C LEU A 442 -14.85 6.76 15.74
N GLY A 443 -14.08 7.02 14.66
CA GLY A 443 -12.66 7.36 14.42
C GLY A 443 -12.27 7.70 12.95
N SER A 444 -11.32 6.96 12.35
CA SER A 444 -10.12 7.63 11.79
C SER A 444 -9.76 7.54 10.28
N VAL A 445 -10.64 8.07 9.41
CA VAL A 445 -10.63 8.55 7.98
C VAL A 445 -9.32 8.54 7.13
N ARG A 446 -8.52 7.49 7.16
CA ARG A 446 -7.23 7.48 6.48
C ARG A 446 -7.16 7.45 4.95
N SER A 447 -8.10 8.03 4.13
CA SER A 447 -7.91 8.63 2.76
C SER A 447 -9.21 8.86 1.96
N VAL A 448 -9.40 10.02 1.29
CA VAL A 448 -10.26 10.14 0.08
C VAL A 448 -9.55 9.61 -1.18
N ALA A 449 -10.34 9.23 -2.19
CA ALA A 449 -10.01 9.28 -3.63
C ALA A 449 -11.29 9.13 -4.49
N PHE A 450 -12.04 10.23 -4.78
CA PHE A 450 -13.33 10.26 -5.51
C PHE A 450 -13.46 9.25 -6.66
N SER A 451 -14.66 8.69 -6.88
CA SER A 451 -14.95 7.89 -8.07
C SER A 451 -14.82 8.72 -9.36
N PRO A 452 -14.46 8.13 -10.51
CA PRO A 452 -14.27 8.86 -11.76
C PRO A 452 -15.51 9.63 -12.24
N ASP A 453 -16.71 9.12 -11.95
CA ASP A 453 -17.99 9.77 -12.28
C ASP A 453 -18.44 10.83 -11.27
N SER A 454 -17.63 11.09 -10.23
CA SER A 454 -17.90 11.98 -9.11
C SER A 454 -19.16 11.64 -8.29
N ARG A 455 -19.75 10.44 -8.44
CA ARG A 455 -20.97 10.04 -7.71
C ARG A 455 -20.71 9.27 -6.42
N LEU A 456 -19.52 8.70 -6.23
CA LEU A 456 -19.16 7.95 -5.04
C LEU A 456 -17.87 8.49 -4.40
N LEU A 457 -18.03 8.90 -3.15
CA LEU A 457 -17.03 9.43 -2.25
C LEU A 457 -16.76 8.33 -1.19
N ALA A 458 -15.49 8.08 -0.81
CA ALA A 458 -15.06 7.18 0.29
C ALA A 458 -13.72 7.50 1.11
N THR A 459 -13.63 7.33 2.47
CA THR A 459 -12.61 7.85 3.50
C THR A 459 -11.64 6.74 3.98
N GLY A 460 -11.12 6.72 5.25
CA GLY A 460 -10.64 5.53 5.96
C GLY A 460 -10.94 5.22 7.47
N SER A 461 -11.91 4.38 7.80
CA SER A 461 -12.59 3.94 9.07
C SER A 461 -12.07 3.23 10.42
N ASN A 462 -10.99 3.56 11.16
CA ASN A 462 -10.41 2.86 12.41
C ASN A 462 -11.06 1.63 13.16
N ASP A 463 -12.36 1.30 13.20
CA ASP A 463 -12.91 0.00 13.71
C ASP A 463 -13.80 -0.84 12.76
N LYS A 464 -13.72 -0.60 11.43
CA LYS A 464 -13.45 -1.65 10.39
C LYS A 464 -14.09 -1.57 8.97
N THR A 465 -14.52 -0.40 8.45
CA THR A 465 -15.33 -0.24 7.19
C THR A 465 -14.75 0.48 5.96
N VAL A 466 -15.12 0.07 4.72
CA VAL A 466 -15.27 0.95 3.53
C VAL A 466 -16.72 1.43 3.64
N ARG A 467 -17.01 2.66 3.23
CA ARG A 467 -18.34 3.01 2.77
C ARG A 467 -18.23 3.63 1.41
N LEU A 468 -19.36 4.02 0.87
CA LEU A 468 -19.51 4.73 -0.38
C LEU A 468 -20.62 5.73 -0.16
N TRP A 469 -20.45 6.96 -0.60
CA TRP A 469 -21.33 8.08 -0.28
C TRP A 469 -21.61 8.89 -1.53
N ASP A 470 -22.85 9.33 -1.66
CA ASP A 470 -23.23 10.31 -2.67
C ASP A 470 -22.77 11.70 -2.22
N PRO A 471 -21.78 12.34 -2.88
CA PRO A 471 -21.33 13.68 -2.52
C PRO A 471 -22.36 14.77 -2.83
N ALA A 472 -23.31 14.52 -3.75
CA ALA A 472 -24.33 15.50 -4.11
C ALA A 472 -25.44 15.58 -3.06
N THR A 473 -25.86 14.46 -2.45
CA THR A 473 -26.83 14.44 -1.33
C THR A 473 -26.19 14.43 0.05
N GLY A 474 -24.94 13.98 0.14
CA GLY A 474 -24.24 13.72 1.40
C GLY A 474 -24.68 12.42 2.09
N ALA A 475 -25.45 11.56 1.42
CA ALA A 475 -25.96 10.32 1.97
C ALA A 475 -24.91 9.20 1.93
N LEU A 476 -24.94 8.37 2.97
CA LEU A 476 -24.25 7.08 3.02
C LEU A 476 -24.96 6.07 2.10
N THR A 477 -24.27 5.63 1.05
CA THR A 477 -24.76 4.67 0.05
C THR A 477 -24.59 3.21 0.48
N GLN A 478 -23.44 2.84 1.05
CA GLN A 478 -23.07 1.43 1.27
C GLN A 478 -22.01 1.29 2.36
N THR A 479 -22.04 0.21 3.17
CA THR A 479 -21.04 -0.12 4.21
C THR A 479 -20.49 -1.52 4.02
N LEU A 480 -19.16 -1.65 4.05
CA LEU A 480 -18.46 -2.83 3.59
C LEU A 480 -17.30 -3.17 4.56
N GLU A 481 -17.15 -4.43 5.00
CA GLU A 481 -16.22 -4.83 6.09
C GLU A 481 -15.56 -6.20 5.90
N GLY A 482 -14.62 -6.53 6.79
CA GLY A 482 -13.94 -7.83 6.88
C GLY A 482 -12.47 -7.74 7.28
N HIS A 483 -12.06 -6.66 7.94
CA HIS A 483 -10.68 -6.47 8.37
C HIS A 483 -10.35 -6.90 9.79
N SER A 484 -9.08 -7.25 10.02
CA SER A 484 -8.60 -7.52 11.37
C SER A 484 -8.17 -6.26 12.14
N ALA A 485 -7.89 -5.11 11.49
CA ALA A 485 -7.87 -3.77 12.10
C ALA A 485 -8.06 -2.67 11.01
N SER A 486 -7.66 -1.42 11.21
CA SER A 486 -6.89 -0.36 10.48
C SER A 486 -6.84 0.38 9.01
N VAL A 487 -7.27 0.11 7.77
CA VAL A 487 -6.77 0.61 6.39
C VAL A 487 -6.26 2.05 6.00
N ARG A 488 -5.61 2.23 4.83
CA ARG A 488 -4.34 2.97 4.69
C ARG A 488 -3.99 3.93 3.50
N SER A 489 -4.32 3.59 2.24
CA SER A 489 -4.45 4.46 1.05
C SER A 489 -5.61 3.98 0.18
N VAL A 490 -6.15 4.78 -0.76
CA VAL A 490 -7.07 4.30 -1.83
C VAL A 490 -6.77 4.84 -3.21
N ALA A 491 -7.22 4.06 -4.20
CA ALA A 491 -7.72 4.57 -5.46
C ALA A 491 -9.02 3.85 -5.86
N PHE A 492 -10.02 4.58 -6.35
CA PHE A 492 -10.97 3.99 -7.29
C PHE A 492 -10.23 3.61 -8.58
N SER A 493 -10.66 2.55 -9.26
CA SER A 493 -10.17 2.26 -10.62
C SER A 493 -10.63 3.35 -11.60
N PRO A 494 -9.90 3.60 -12.69
CA PRO A 494 -10.27 4.65 -13.67
C PRO A 494 -11.63 4.43 -14.36
N ASP A 495 -12.14 3.19 -14.39
CA ASP A 495 -13.46 2.84 -14.91
C ASP A 495 -14.57 2.85 -13.83
N GLY A 496 -14.21 3.08 -12.56
CA GLY A 496 -15.13 3.12 -11.44
C GLY A 496 -15.57 1.75 -10.89
N ARG A 497 -15.12 0.63 -11.47
CA ARG A 497 -15.67 -0.72 -11.21
C ARG A 497 -14.99 -1.50 -10.11
N LEU A 498 -13.80 -1.09 -9.69
CA LEU A 498 -13.06 -1.66 -8.57
C LEU A 498 -12.61 -0.55 -7.62
N LEU A 499 -12.48 -0.92 -6.36
CA LEU A 499 -12.00 -0.04 -5.32
C LEU A 499 -10.79 -0.67 -4.62
N ALA A 500 -9.61 -0.12 -4.92
CA ALA A 500 -8.33 -0.60 -4.40
C ALA A 500 -7.83 0.24 -3.24
N SER A 501 -7.18 -0.41 -2.28
CA SER A 501 -6.91 0.21 -0.99
C SER A 501 -5.71 -0.45 -0.23
N GLY A 502 -5.46 -0.20 1.07
CA GLY A 502 -4.59 -1.13 1.84
C GLY A 502 -4.48 -1.14 3.38
N SER A 503 -3.83 -2.15 3.97
CA SER A 503 -3.88 -2.77 5.32
C SER A 503 -2.62 -3.29 6.13
N ASP A 504 -2.25 -2.92 7.37
CA ASP A 504 -1.26 -3.67 8.21
C ASP A 504 -1.68 -5.03 8.73
N ASP A 505 -2.42 -5.74 7.91
CA ASP A 505 -2.31 -7.17 7.76
C ASP A 505 -1.72 -7.63 6.36
N LYS A 506 -0.86 -6.82 5.72
CA LYS A 506 0.25 -7.17 4.76
C LYS A 506 0.07 -7.34 3.25
N THR A 507 -1.11 -7.18 2.68
CA THR A 507 -1.39 -7.60 1.27
C THR A 507 -1.76 -6.40 0.31
N VAL A 508 -2.72 -6.38 -0.64
CA VAL A 508 -3.45 -5.22 -1.29
C VAL A 508 -4.91 -5.66 -1.67
N ARG A 509 -5.95 -4.82 -1.49
CA ARG A 509 -7.37 -5.27 -1.35
C ARG A 509 -8.23 -4.61 -2.45
N LEU A 510 -9.19 -5.35 -3.00
CA LEU A 510 -10.05 -4.99 -4.14
C LEU A 510 -11.54 -5.26 -3.85
N TRP A 511 -12.31 -4.20 -3.65
CA TRP A 511 -13.72 -4.26 -3.27
C TRP A 511 -14.63 -3.73 -4.43
N ASP A 512 -15.83 -4.27 -4.64
CA ASP A 512 -16.79 -3.82 -5.69
C ASP A 512 -17.65 -2.64 -5.16
N PRO A 513 -17.59 -1.44 -5.78
CA PRO A 513 -18.28 -0.26 -5.29
C PRO A 513 -19.74 -0.10 -5.74
N ALA A 514 -20.30 -1.05 -6.49
CA ALA A 514 -21.73 -1.08 -6.80
C ALA A 514 -22.48 -2.04 -5.87
N THR A 515 -21.92 -3.21 -5.58
CA THR A 515 -22.54 -4.24 -4.72
C THR A 515 -22.04 -4.19 -3.28
N GLY A 516 -20.89 -3.57 -3.04
CA GLY A 516 -20.20 -3.57 -1.76
C GLY A 516 -19.36 -4.82 -1.49
N ALA A 517 -19.21 -5.68 -2.49
CA ALA A 517 -18.71 -7.04 -2.31
C ALA A 517 -17.17 -7.17 -2.24
N LEU A 518 -16.78 -8.28 -1.62
CA LEU A 518 -15.42 -8.80 -1.50
C LEU A 518 -14.99 -9.45 -2.83
N THR A 519 -13.98 -8.90 -3.53
CA THR A 519 -13.50 -9.40 -4.85
C THR A 519 -12.21 -10.26 -4.78
N GLN A 520 -11.00 -9.67 -4.73
CA GLN A 520 -9.70 -10.38 -4.61
C GLN A 520 -8.66 -9.88 -3.56
N THR A 521 -8.09 -10.81 -2.79
CA THR A 521 -6.86 -10.73 -1.95
C THR A 521 -5.56 -10.60 -2.77
N LEU A 522 -4.64 -9.66 -2.49
CA LEU A 522 -3.37 -9.49 -3.24
C LEU A 522 -2.11 -9.57 -2.35
N GLU A 523 -1.44 -10.73 -2.23
CA GLU A 523 -0.52 -10.96 -1.09
C GLU A 523 0.98 -11.01 -1.38
N GLY A 524 1.80 -10.62 -0.39
CA GLY A 524 3.25 -10.89 -0.41
C GLY A 524 4.20 -9.97 0.36
N HIS A 525 3.75 -8.84 0.93
CA HIS A 525 4.65 -7.96 1.68
C HIS A 525 4.88 -8.41 3.12
N SER A 526 6.04 -8.05 3.68
CA SER A 526 6.50 -8.55 4.99
C SER A 526 6.39 -7.52 6.12
N ASP A 527 6.19 -6.26 5.77
CA ASP A 527 5.77 -5.17 6.64
C ASP A 527 5.03 -4.12 5.79
N SER A 528 4.95 -2.87 6.25
CA SER A 528 3.84 -2.01 5.91
C SER A 528 3.90 -1.34 4.56
N VAL A 529 3.62 -2.11 3.51
CA VAL A 529 3.06 -1.67 2.21
C VAL A 529 2.38 -0.35 2.35
N GLY A 530 2.58 0.56 1.40
CA GLY A 530 3.10 1.90 1.69
C GLY A 530 2.39 3.07 0.98
N SER A 531 1.52 2.76 0.02
CA SER A 531 0.59 3.64 -0.73
C SER A 531 -0.28 2.73 -1.62
N VAL A 532 -1.41 3.16 -2.20
CA VAL A 532 -1.87 2.60 -3.50
C VAL A 532 -2.18 3.70 -4.48
N ALA A 533 -1.94 3.39 -5.74
CA ALA A 533 -2.56 4.04 -6.88
C ALA A 533 -2.83 2.98 -7.97
N PHE A 534 -4.01 3.01 -8.61
CA PHE A 534 -4.18 2.34 -9.90
C PHE A 534 -3.36 3.06 -10.97
N SER A 535 -2.92 2.34 -12.01
CA SER A 535 -2.47 2.96 -13.26
C SER A 535 -3.65 3.65 -13.97
N PRO A 536 -3.41 4.68 -14.81
CA PRO A 536 -4.49 5.40 -15.52
C PRO A 536 -5.34 4.55 -16.48
N ASP A 537 -4.85 3.37 -16.87
CA ASP A 537 -5.57 2.39 -17.69
C ASP A 537 -6.27 1.29 -16.86
N GLY A 538 -6.13 1.31 -15.52
CA GLY A 538 -6.70 0.34 -14.59
C GLY A 538 -6.08 -1.06 -14.63
N ARG A 539 -5.05 -1.28 -15.45
CA ARG A 539 -4.46 -2.62 -15.68
C ARG A 539 -3.42 -3.02 -14.63
N LEU A 540 -2.92 -2.06 -13.86
CA LEU A 540 -2.00 -2.27 -12.76
C LEU A 540 -2.47 -1.51 -11.52
N LEU A 541 -2.09 -2.04 -10.38
CA LEU A 541 -2.25 -1.40 -9.07
C LEU A 541 -0.87 -1.36 -8.42
N ALA A 542 -0.33 -0.18 -8.16
CA ALA A 542 0.94 -0.02 -7.46
C ALA A 542 0.72 0.11 -5.96
N SER A 543 1.65 -0.40 -5.16
CA SER A 543 1.66 -0.18 -3.72
C SER A 543 3.06 0.04 -3.14
N GLY A 544 3.28 1.13 -2.40
CA GLY A 544 4.56 1.39 -1.69
C GLY A 544 4.84 0.36 -0.60
N SER A 545 5.82 0.53 0.31
CA SER A 545 6.01 -0.33 1.49
C SER A 545 7.11 0.04 2.48
N TYR A 546 6.91 -0.41 3.72
CA TYR A 546 7.77 -0.24 4.89
C TYR A 546 8.45 -1.57 5.27
N ASP A 547 8.21 -2.62 4.47
CA ASP A 547 9.30 -3.54 4.11
C ASP A 547 10.31 -2.89 3.12
N ASN A 548 10.15 -1.59 2.82
CA ASN A 548 11.00 -0.72 1.98
C ASN A 548 10.87 -0.98 0.46
N THR A 549 9.87 -1.76 0.02
CA THR A 549 9.63 -2.04 -1.40
C THR A 549 8.50 -1.20 -2.02
N VAL A 550 8.38 -1.21 -3.34
CA VAL A 550 7.10 -0.97 -4.03
C VAL A 550 6.71 -2.27 -4.73
N ARG A 551 5.43 -2.65 -4.76
CA ARG A 551 4.93 -3.76 -5.57
C ARG A 551 3.90 -3.33 -6.58
N LEU A 552 3.76 -4.10 -7.66
CA LEU A 552 2.76 -3.91 -8.72
C LEU A 552 1.89 -5.16 -8.82
N TRP A 553 0.57 -4.98 -8.87
CA TRP A 553 -0.44 -6.05 -8.89
C TRP A 553 -1.29 -5.99 -10.16
N ASP A 554 -1.75 -7.16 -10.62
CA ASP A 554 -2.81 -7.29 -11.64
C ASP A 554 -4.18 -7.41 -10.92
N PRO A 555 -5.13 -6.49 -11.16
CA PRO A 555 -6.43 -6.48 -10.49
C PRO A 555 -7.53 -7.29 -11.19
N VAL A 556 -7.24 -7.98 -12.31
CA VAL A 556 -8.24 -8.66 -13.15
C VAL A 556 -8.17 -10.19 -13.01
N THR A 557 -7.00 -10.76 -12.73
CA THR A 557 -6.76 -12.23 -12.75
C THR A 557 -7.14 -12.96 -11.45
N GLY A 558 -8.09 -12.42 -10.68
CA GLY A 558 -8.25 -12.63 -9.24
C GLY A 558 -9.11 -13.78 -8.71
N ALA A 559 -8.76 -15.03 -8.97
CA ALA A 559 -9.49 -16.19 -8.42
C ALA A 559 -8.99 -16.63 -7.01
N LEU A 560 -9.46 -15.95 -5.95
CA LEU A 560 -9.50 -16.35 -4.52
C LEU A 560 -8.18 -16.33 -3.67
N THR A 561 -8.38 -16.13 -2.35
CA THR A 561 -7.51 -16.43 -1.18
C THR A 561 -6.22 -15.63 -0.93
N GLN A 562 -6.00 -15.22 0.34
CA GLN A 562 -4.95 -15.72 1.26
C GLN A 562 -5.06 -15.04 2.69
N THR A 563 -3.98 -14.69 3.42
CA THR A 563 -3.90 -14.49 4.89
C THR A 563 -2.97 -13.34 5.36
N LEU A 564 -3.29 -12.78 6.53
CA LEU A 564 -3.05 -11.38 6.84
C LEU A 564 -2.19 -11.17 8.11
N GLU A 565 -1.08 -10.43 8.01
CA GLU A 565 -0.01 -10.32 9.03
C GLU A 565 0.46 -8.87 9.27
N GLY A 566 0.88 -8.47 10.48
CA GLY A 566 0.90 -7.02 10.78
C GLY A 566 2.02 -6.39 11.59
N HIS A 567 1.57 -5.48 12.46
CA HIS A 567 2.30 -4.74 13.49
C HIS A 567 3.39 -5.54 14.21
N LEU A 568 4.38 -4.81 14.74
CA LEU A 568 5.44 -5.36 15.61
C LEU A 568 5.11 -5.21 17.11
N GLY A 569 3.96 -4.61 17.44
CA GLY A 569 3.52 -4.37 18.82
C GLY A 569 1.99 -4.28 18.96
N SER A 570 1.52 -4.14 20.20
CA SER A 570 0.08 -4.13 20.52
C SER A 570 -0.66 -2.90 19.98
N VAL A 571 -1.68 -3.14 19.14
CA VAL A 571 -2.66 -2.12 18.73
C VAL A 571 -3.51 -1.71 19.94
N ARG A 572 -3.74 -0.40 20.09
CA ARG A 572 -4.38 0.20 21.29
C ARG A 572 -5.63 1.03 21.01
N SER A 573 -5.82 1.53 19.79
CA SER A 573 -6.96 2.39 19.46
C SER A 573 -7.38 2.16 18.01
N VAL A 574 -8.71 1.96 17.88
CA VAL A 574 -9.57 1.46 16.78
C VAL A 574 -10.97 2.09 16.95
N ALA A 575 -11.57 2.60 15.86
CA ALA A 575 -12.65 3.61 15.76
C ALA A 575 -13.16 4.00 14.29
N PHE A 576 -14.37 3.66 13.78
CA PHE A 576 -14.97 3.87 12.40
C PHE A 576 -14.75 5.25 11.66
N SER A 577 -14.98 5.53 10.37
CA SER A 577 -14.96 6.90 9.77
C SER A 577 -15.71 7.18 8.43
N PRO A 578 -16.22 8.39 8.08
CA PRO A 578 -17.35 8.58 7.12
C PRO A 578 -17.38 8.00 5.74
N ASP A 579 -16.80 8.62 4.72
CA ASP A 579 -16.80 8.09 3.35
C ASP A 579 -16.28 6.60 3.33
N SER A 580 -15.62 6.19 4.39
CA SER A 580 -15.03 4.95 4.88
C SER A 580 -13.97 4.20 4.13
N ARG A 581 -13.91 4.08 2.78
CA ARG A 581 -12.88 3.39 1.91
C ARG A 581 -11.59 2.75 2.49
N LEU A 582 -11.05 3.26 3.59
CA LEU A 582 -9.99 2.79 4.46
C LEU A 582 -10.34 2.55 5.97
N LEU A 583 -9.42 2.63 6.99
CA LEU A 583 -9.57 2.40 8.45
C LEU A 583 -8.38 3.04 9.26
N ALA A 584 -7.97 2.65 10.49
CA ALA A 584 -6.71 3.05 11.20
C ALA A 584 -6.31 2.26 12.49
N SER A 585 -5.07 2.42 13.03
CA SER A 585 -4.57 1.88 14.33
C SER A 585 -3.53 2.78 15.02
N GLY A 586 -3.70 3.07 16.31
CA GLY A 586 -2.57 3.46 17.18
C GLY A 586 -1.89 2.22 17.78
N SER A 587 -0.55 2.12 17.78
CA SER A 587 0.17 0.93 18.29
C SER A 587 1.41 1.21 19.14
N TYR A 588 1.80 0.16 19.87
CA TYR A 588 2.95 0.07 20.79
C TYR A 588 4.30 -0.14 20.12
N ASP A 589 4.35 -0.49 18.84
CA ASP A 589 5.56 -0.41 18.02
C ASP A 589 5.96 1.04 17.66
N ASN A 590 5.27 2.03 18.24
CA ASN A 590 5.39 3.48 18.02
C ASN A 590 4.92 3.94 16.64
N THR A 591 4.46 3.00 15.81
CA THR A 591 3.92 3.31 14.50
C THR A 591 2.41 3.41 14.61
N VAL A 592 1.83 4.56 14.24
CA VAL A 592 0.41 4.58 13.92
C VAL A 592 0.30 3.82 12.61
N ARG A 593 -0.56 2.84 12.52
CA ARG A 593 -0.66 2.09 11.28
C ARG A 593 -2.09 1.95 10.77
N LEU A 594 -2.28 1.16 9.71
CA LEU A 594 -3.49 1.06 8.91
C LEU A 594 -3.80 -0.27 8.07
N TRP A 595 -4.80 -1.15 8.40
CA TRP A 595 -5.43 -2.43 7.89
C TRP A 595 -6.78 -2.50 6.93
N ASP A 596 -6.94 -2.33 5.56
CA ASP A 596 -7.91 -2.94 4.49
C ASP A 596 -9.51 -3.01 4.20
N PRO A 597 -10.55 -2.22 4.52
CA PRO A 597 -11.70 -2.72 5.30
C PRO A 597 -12.70 -3.74 4.66
N ALA A 598 -13.12 -3.66 3.36
CA ALA A 598 -13.91 -4.70 2.48
C ALA A 598 -12.63 -7.03 1.02
N THR A 599 -11.41 -7.73 1.29
CA THR A 599 -10.53 -8.71 0.49
C THR A 599 -9.11 -9.37 0.92
N GLY A 600 -8.20 -8.99 1.88
CA GLY A 600 -6.66 -8.99 2.00
C GLY A 600 -6.02 -8.18 3.24
N ALA A 601 -5.15 -7.11 3.34
CA ALA A 601 -4.27 -6.40 2.37
C ALA A 601 -3.70 -4.90 2.50
N LEU A 602 -2.38 -4.54 2.62
CA LEU A 602 -1.51 -3.32 3.02
C LEU A 602 -1.25 -2.07 2.09
N THR A 603 -1.05 -0.79 2.57
CA THR A 603 -0.64 0.48 1.78
C THR A 603 -0.12 1.89 2.44
N ARG A 604 0.69 2.12 3.55
CA ARG A 604 1.51 3.24 4.26
C ARG A 604 2.16 2.70 5.61
N THR A 605 2.74 3.51 6.54
CA THR A 605 3.04 3.27 8.00
C THR A 605 3.52 4.53 8.71
N LEU A 606 3.01 4.87 9.89
CA LEU A 606 3.15 6.23 10.44
C LEU A 606 4.17 6.21 11.54
N GLU A 607 5.41 6.10 11.09
CA GLU A 607 6.60 6.18 11.92
C GLU A 607 7.08 7.63 11.98
N GLY A 608 8.02 7.88 12.89
CA GLY A 608 8.40 9.24 13.29
C GLY A 608 7.80 9.65 14.63
N HIS A 609 6.72 8.99 15.10
CA HIS A 609 6.45 8.98 16.54
C HIS A 609 7.57 8.23 17.27
N LEU A 610 8.16 8.87 18.28
CA LEU A 610 9.30 8.32 19.05
C LEU A 610 8.84 7.52 20.28
N GLY A 611 7.55 7.16 20.33
CA GLY A 611 6.92 6.49 21.46
C GLY A 611 5.51 6.00 21.11
N SER A 612 4.96 5.12 21.94
CA SER A 612 3.72 4.40 21.63
C SER A 612 2.52 5.33 21.45
N VAL A 613 1.76 5.11 20.39
CA VAL A 613 0.64 5.96 19.99
C VAL A 613 -0.63 5.54 20.73
N ARG A 614 -1.38 6.50 21.28
CA ARG A 614 -2.46 6.22 22.25
C ARG A 614 -3.87 6.35 21.72
N SER A 615 -4.15 7.36 20.91
CA SER A 615 -5.51 7.74 20.51
C SER A 615 -5.55 8.11 19.04
N VAL A 616 -6.63 7.66 18.37
CA VAL A 616 -6.90 7.84 16.95
C VAL A 616 -8.39 8.09 16.61
N ALA A 617 -8.72 9.18 15.88
CA ALA A 617 -10.06 9.61 15.37
C ALA A 617 -9.97 10.34 13.96
N PHE A 618 -11.04 10.79 13.26
CA PHE A 618 -10.92 11.68 12.04
C PHE A 618 -12.11 12.51 11.52
N SER A 619 -12.03 13.84 11.52
CA SER A 619 -13.06 14.74 11.05
C SER A 619 -13.62 14.52 9.66
N PRO A 620 -14.80 15.07 9.59
CA PRO A 620 -15.57 15.90 7.97
C PRO A 620 -14.56 16.40 6.92
N ASP A 621 -13.94 15.46 6.17
CA ASP A 621 -13.60 15.47 4.70
C ASP A 621 -12.47 14.64 4.11
N SER A 622 -11.84 13.75 4.86
CA SER A 622 -11.02 12.69 4.25
C SER A 622 -9.56 12.84 3.97
N ARG A 623 -9.00 13.93 4.45
CA ARG A 623 -7.60 14.34 4.38
C ARG A 623 -7.08 14.96 5.70
N LEU A 624 -7.23 14.60 6.99
CA LEU A 624 -6.45 15.34 8.04
C LEU A 624 -6.11 14.69 9.47
N LEU A 625 -5.31 13.63 9.80
CA LEU A 625 -5.32 13.04 11.21
C LEU A 625 -4.29 13.33 12.33
N ALA A 626 -4.74 14.00 13.42
CA ALA A 626 -4.08 14.37 14.69
C ALA A 626 -3.79 13.33 15.81
N THR A 627 -2.72 12.52 15.76
CA THR A 627 -2.35 11.61 16.90
C THR A 627 -1.84 12.20 18.20
N GLY A 628 -2.42 11.68 19.29
CA GLY A 628 -1.79 11.69 20.60
C GLY A 628 -0.85 10.51 20.85
N SER A 629 0.39 10.79 21.29
CA SER A 629 1.42 9.79 21.60
C SER A 629 2.12 9.98 22.95
N ASN A 630 2.78 8.90 23.40
CA ASN A 630 3.76 8.91 24.49
C ASN A 630 4.95 9.87 24.26
N ASP A 631 5.32 10.16 23.00
CA ASP A 631 6.46 11.04 22.68
C ASP A 631 6.20 12.54 22.94
N LYS A 632 5.03 12.87 23.52
CA LYS A 632 4.55 14.20 23.92
C LYS A 632 4.08 15.08 22.77
N THR A 633 4.31 14.68 21.52
CA THR A 633 3.87 15.47 20.38
C THR A 633 2.43 15.12 20.06
N VAL A 634 1.64 16.12 19.65
CA VAL A 634 0.58 15.81 18.69
C VAL A 634 1.35 15.69 17.37
N ARG A 635 1.62 14.46 16.94
CA ARG A 635 1.60 14.25 15.49
C ARG A 635 0.12 14.07 15.15
N LEU A 636 -0.13 13.65 13.95
CA LEU A 636 -0.85 14.41 12.94
C LEU A 636 -0.43 13.62 11.64
N TRP A 637 -1.11 13.47 10.46
CA TRP A 637 -0.76 12.41 9.43
C TRP A 637 -1.28 12.64 7.93
N ASP A 638 -0.70 12.06 6.80
CA ASP A 638 -1.26 11.92 5.36
C ASP A 638 -1.41 10.61 4.43
N PRO A 639 -2.50 10.18 3.70
CA PRO A 639 -2.67 8.82 3.09
C PRO A 639 -3.25 8.63 1.68
N ALA A 640 -3.69 9.66 0.95
CA ALA A 640 -3.44 9.63 -0.48
C ALA A 640 -1.91 9.70 -0.69
N THR A 641 -1.13 10.00 0.37
CA THR A 641 0.15 10.68 0.27
C THR A 641 1.15 10.50 1.45
N GLY A 642 1.15 9.41 2.24
CA GLY A 642 2.19 9.09 3.27
C GLY A 642 2.11 9.77 4.63
N ALA A 643 2.13 11.08 4.56
CA ALA A 643 3.21 11.86 5.09
C ALA A 643 3.19 12.30 6.54
N LEU A 644 4.32 12.96 6.88
CA LEU A 644 4.51 13.87 7.97
C LEU A 644 4.74 15.33 7.62
N THR A 645 4.02 16.12 8.41
CA THR A 645 3.38 17.32 7.92
C THR A 645 3.16 18.40 8.98
N GLN A 646 3.46 18.11 10.25
CA GLN A 646 3.68 18.94 11.46
C GLN A 646 3.85 18.06 12.72
N THR A 647 5.02 18.11 13.31
CA THR A 647 5.12 17.72 14.71
C THR A 647 4.64 18.89 15.56
N LEU A 648 3.41 18.86 16.12
CA LEU A 648 2.98 19.88 17.07
C LEU A 648 3.75 19.75 18.37
N GLU A 649 4.88 20.43 18.40
CA GLU A 649 5.74 20.61 19.53
C GLU A 649 5.23 21.80 20.36
N GLY A 650 4.93 21.54 21.62
CA GLY A 650 4.32 22.50 22.53
C GLY A 650 3.72 21.82 23.76
N HIS A 651 3.21 20.60 23.60
CA HIS A 651 2.91 19.73 24.73
C HIS A 651 4.20 19.20 25.39
N SER A 652 4.25 19.20 26.73
CA SER A 652 5.43 18.81 27.52
C SER A 652 5.38 17.40 28.11
N ALA A 653 4.25 16.70 27.95
CA ALA A 653 4.01 15.32 28.38
C ALA A 653 3.11 14.58 27.38
N SER A 654 2.94 13.26 27.54
CA SER A 654 2.17 12.41 26.60
C SER A 654 0.75 12.94 26.34
N VAL A 655 0.42 13.06 25.06
CA VAL A 655 -0.93 13.35 24.58
C VAL A 655 -1.77 12.07 24.67
N ARG A 656 -2.99 12.17 25.23
CA ARG A 656 -3.89 11.03 25.49
C ARG A 656 -5.10 10.96 24.61
N SER A 657 -5.69 12.10 24.32
CA SER A 657 -6.94 12.25 23.57
C SER A 657 -6.80 13.44 22.63
N VAL A 658 -7.47 13.34 21.51
CA VAL A 658 -7.34 14.22 20.36
C VAL A 658 -8.70 14.12 19.68
N ALA A 659 -9.34 15.26 19.51
CA ALA A 659 -10.74 15.36 19.10
C ALA A 659 -11.02 16.76 18.55
N PHE A 660 -12.14 16.87 17.86
CA PHE A 660 -12.45 17.90 16.88
C PHE A 660 -13.96 18.12 16.83
N SER A 661 -14.39 19.17 16.12
CA SER A 661 -15.78 19.50 15.86
C SER A 661 -16.32 19.10 14.46
N PRO A 662 -17.66 19.12 14.36
CA PRO A 662 -18.41 19.13 13.11
C PRO A 662 -18.25 20.30 12.11
N ASP A 663 -17.62 21.45 12.40
CA ASP A 663 -17.58 22.65 11.52
C ASP A 663 -16.24 22.86 10.83
N GLY A 664 -15.19 22.46 11.52
CA GLY A 664 -13.86 22.50 10.97
C GLY A 664 -12.78 23.21 11.76
N ARG A 665 -13.08 24.19 12.59
CA ARG A 665 -12.19 25.35 12.47
C ARG A 665 -11.07 25.52 13.50
N LEU A 666 -10.86 24.65 14.53
CA LEU A 666 -9.81 24.70 15.60
C LEU A 666 -9.43 23.39 16.40
N LEU A 667 -8.22 22.79 16.31
CA LEU A 667 -7.87 21.46 16.91
C LEU A 667 -7.84 21.30 18.42
N ALA A 668 -8.58 20.36 19.04
CA ALA A 668 -8.33 19.98 20.44
C ALA A 668 -7.39 18.77 20.60
N SER A 669 -6.23 19.01 21.23
CA SER A 669 -5.39 17.95 21.81
C SER A 669 -5.37 18.03 23.34
N GLY A 670 -5.59 16.89 24.02
CA GLY A 670 -5.59 16.73 25.47
C GLY A 670 -4.39 15.92 25.96
N SER A 671 -3.63 16.47 26.91
CA SER A 671 -2.35 15.93 27.37
C SER A 671 -2.22 15.74 28.88
N ASN A 672 -1.31 14.83 29.27
CA ASN A 672 -0.77 14.70 30.62
C ASN A 672 -0.20 16.01 31.20
N ASP A 673 0.16 16.99 30.36
CA ASP A 673 0.76 18.25 30.81
C ASP A 673 -0.24 19.29 31.33
N LYS A 674 -1.52 18.92 31.44
CA LYS A 674 -2.61 19.75 31.96
C LYS A 674 -3.08 20.86 31.02
N THR A 675 -2.60 20.91 29.79
CA THR A 675 -3.15 21.82 28.77
C THR A 675 -4.09 21.07 27.84
N VAL A 676 -5.19 21.73 27.46
CA VAL A 676 -5.76 21.51 26.14
C VAL A 676 -5.06 22.52 25.22
N ARG A 677 -4.77 22.12 23.99
CA ARG A 677 -4.26 23.05 22.98
C ARG A 677 -5.24 23.08 21.82
N LEU A 678 -5.61 24.30 21.45
CA LEU A 678 -6.29 24.67 20.23
C LEU A 678 -5.25 25.09 19.19
N TRP A 679 -5.20 24.37 18.10
CA TRP A 679 -4.32 24.69 16.98
C TRP A 679 -5.19 25.23 15.86
N ASP A 680 -4.78 26.37 15.27
CA ASP A 680 -5.40 26.82 14.04
C ASP A 680 -5.26 25.65 13.11
N PRO A 681 -6.38 25.12 12.60
CA PRO A 681 -6.24 24.05 11.72
C PRO A 681 -5.70 24.61 10.45
N ALA A 682 -6.09 25.75 9.91
CA ALA A 682 -5.37 26.21 8.74
C ALA A 682 -3.84 26.24 8.89
N THR A 683 -3.28 27.02 9.81
CA THR A 683 -1.86 27.41 9.68
C THR A 683 -0.88 26.71 10.60
N GLY A 684 -1.33 25.82 11.50
CA GLY A 684 -0.49 25.01 12.41
C GLY A 684 0.13 25.78 13.54
N ALA A 685 0.04 27.11 13.43
CA ALA A 685 -0.01 27.99 14.58
C ALA A 685 -1.00 27.42 15.59
N LEU A 686 -0.49 27.03 16.73
CA LEU A 686 -1.20 27.00 18.01
C LEU A 686 -2.04 28.28 18.13
N THR A 687 -3.35 28.23 17.83
CA THR A 687 -4.24 29.40 17.93
C THR A 687 -4.31 29.82 19.39
N GLN A 688 -4.50 28.84 20.27
CA GLN A 688 -4.80 29.05 21.67
C GLN A 688 -4.22 27.91 22.53
N THR A 689 -3.36 28.25 23.48
CA THR A 689 -3.08 27.32 24.59
C THR A 689 -4.17 27.52 25.63
N LEU A 690 -5.04 26.54 25.77
CA LEU A 690 -6.16 26.58 26.71
C LEU A 690 -5.66 26.21 28.11
N GLU A 691 -4.91 27.15 28.70
CA GLU A 691 -4.36 27.02 30.05
C GLU A 691 -5.45 27.23 31.12
N GLY A 692 -5.41 26.38 32.15
CA GLY A 692 -6.32 26.51 33.29
C GLY A 692 -6.61 25.19 33.99
N HIS A 693 -6.55 24.06 33.29
CA HIS A 693 -6.64 22.73 33.89
C HIS A 693 -5.44 22.47 34.83
N LEU A 694 -5.66 21.74 35.92
CA LEU A 694 -4.64 21.49 36.96
C LEU A 694 -4.13 20.04 37.00
N GLY A 695 -4.58 19.19 36.08
CA GLY A 695 -4.35 17.74 36.02
C GLY A 695 -4.44 17.21 34.58
N SER A 696 -4.07 15.95 34.36
CA SER A 696 -4.05 15.30 33.04
C SER A 696 -5.39 15.48 32.30
N VAL A 697 -5.38 15.80 31.00
CA VAL A 697 -6.60 15.80 30.18
C VAL A 697 -6.78 14.41 29.58
N GLU A 698 -7.91 13.77 29.86
CA GLU A 698 -8.16 12.36 29.55
C GLU A 698 -9.07 12.18 28.32
N SER A 699 -10.00 13.12 28.09
CA SER A 699 -10.97 13.05 27.00
C SER A 699 -11.34 14.46 26.52
N VAL A 700 -11.40 14.66 25.21
CA VAL A 700 -11.88 15.88 24.55
C VAL A 700 -12.99 15.53 23.56
N ALA A 701 -13.99 16.40 23.41
CA ALA A 701 -15.08 16.28 22.44
C ALA A 701 -15.69 17.67 22.15
N PHE A 702 -16.24 17.90 20.96
CA PHE A 702 -16.91 19.16 20.61
C PHE A 702 -18.43 18.99 20.44
N SER A 703 -19.16 20.09 20.51
CA SER A 703 -20.60 20.12 20.26
C SER A 703 -20.95 19.81 18.80
N PRO A 704 -22.12 19.22 18.50
CA PRO A 704 -22.63 19.02 17.14
C PRO A 704 -22.73 20.30 16.27
N ASP A 705 -22.84 21.48 16.89
CA ASP A 705 -22.81 22.78 16.21
C ASP A 705 -21.43 23.46 16.20
N SER A 706 -20.44 22.79 16.80
CA SER A 706 -19.02 23.16 16.87
C SER A 706 -18.63 24.41 17.64
N ARG A 707 -19.60 25.15 18.18
CA ARG A 707 -19.34 26.40 18.89
C ARG A 707 -18.70 26.21 20.27
N LEU A 708 -18.57 24.97 20.73
CA LEU A 708 -18.09 24.64 22.07
C LEU A 708 -17.18 23.41 22.05
N LEU A 709 -16.04 23.52 22.72
CA LEU A 709 -15.14 22.42 23.03
C LEU A 709 -15.33 22.01 24.49
N ALA A 710 -15.63 20.73 24.73
CA ALA A 710 -15.61 20.10 26.05
C ALA A 710 -14.30 19.33 26.31
N SER A 711 -13.66 19.59 27.45
CA SER A 711 -12.51 18.81 27.93
C SER A 711 -12.76 18.24 29.33
N GLY A 712 -12.51 16.93 29.50
CA GLY A 712 -12.53 16.22 30.78
C GLY A 712 -11.13 15.94 31.30
N SER A 713 -10.89 16.25 32.59
CA SER A 713 -9.57 16.20 33.21
C SER A 713 -9.56 15.49 34.58
N ASP A 714 -8.38 14.97 34.92
CA ASP A 714 -7.99 14.51 36.24
C ASP A 714 -8.05 15.61 37.32
N ASP A 715 -8.10 16.89 36.90
CA ASP A 715 -8.35 18.04 37.78
C ASP A 715 -9.79 18.17 38.28
N LYS A 716 -10.66 17.22 37.92
CA LYS A 716 -12.07 17.13 38.34
C LYS A 716 -13.00 18.16 37.70
N THR A 717 -12.52 18.94 36.73
CA THR A 717 -13.36 19.88 35.98
C THR A 717 -13.68 19.34 34.59
N VAL A 718 -14.90 19.66 34.13
CA VAL A 718 -15.17 19.80 32.70
C VAL A 718 -14.90 21.26 32.35
N ARG A 719 -14.44 21.57 31.13
CA ARG A 719 -14.37 22.96 30.67
C ARG A 719 -15.00 23.10 29.30
N LEU A 720 -15.84 24.13 29.18
CA LEU A 720 -16.35 24.61 27.91
C LEU A 720 -15.57 25.85 27.53
N TRP A 721 -14.84 25.73 26.43
CA TRP A 721 -14.07 26.80 25.82
C TRP A 721 -14.87 27.34 24.64
N ASP A 722 -14.87 28.66 24.45
CA ASP A 722 -15.15 29.24 23.15
C ASP A 722 -13.95 28.93 22.26
N PRO A 723 -14.09 28.12 21.21
CA PRO A 723 -12.95 27.81 20.36
C PRO A 723 -12.40 29.10 19.72
N ALA A 724 -13.28 29.95 19.17
CA ALA A 724 -12.90 31.08 18.31
C ALA A 724 -12.12 32.18 19.03
N THR A 725 -12.37 32.39 20.33
CA THR A 725 -11.59 33.34 21.15
C THR A 725 -10.58 32.66 22.08
N GLY A 726 -10.67 31.35 22.29
CA GLY A 726 -9.93 30.61 23.32
C GLY A 726 -10.33 30.95 24.75
N ALA A 727 -11.32 31.82 24.95
CA ALA A 727 -11.81 32.14 26.27
C ALA A 727 -12.43 30.89 26.91
N ILE A 728 -12.23 30.75 28.22
CA ILE A 728 -13.10 29.92 29.04
C ILE A 728 -14.49 30.55 28.96
N ASN A 729 -15.39 29.94 28.20
CA ASN A 729 -16.82 30.27 28.27
C ASN A 729 -17.33 29.89 29.66
N GLN A 730 -17.07 28.64 30.08
CA GLN A 730 -17.46 28.11 31.38
C GLN A 730 -16.42 27.09 31.90
N THR A 731 -15.83 27.35 33.06
CA THR A 731 -15.13 26.29 33.82
C THR A 731 -16.17 25.56 34.65
N ILE A 732 -16.55 24.38 34.17
CA ILE A 732 -17.60 23.56 34.75
C ILE A 732 -17.01 22.75 35.91
N VAL A 733 -16.99 23.38 37.08
CA VAL A 733 -16.65 22.74 38.36
C VAL A 733 -17.88 22.02 38.89
N GLY A 734 -17.74 20.74 39.20
CA GLY A 734 -18.80 19.98 39.86
C GLY A 734 -18.43 18.53 40.17
N HIS A 735 -17.66 17.88 39.29
CA HIS A 735 -17.11 16.55 39.61
C HIS A 735 -16.07 16.64 40.75
N SER A 736 -15.95 15.58 41.54
CA SER A 736 -15.07 15.51 42.71
C SER A 736 -13.86 14.55 42.56
N ALA A 737 -13.69 13.94 41.39
CA ALA A 737 -12.53 13.14 40.95
C ALA A 737 -12.43 13.18 39.40
N SER A 738 -11.44 12.48 38.84
CA SER A 738 -11.08 12.45 37.41
C SER A 738 -12.27 12.32 36.45
N VAL A 739 -12.37 13.18 35.44
CA VAL A 739 -13.38 13.08 34.37
C VAL A 739 -12.75 12.38 33.17
N VAL A 740 -13.30 11.21 32.80
CA VAL A 740 -12.61 10.23 31.93
C VAL A 740 -13.34 9.92 30.63
N SER A 741 -14.59 10.37 30.48
CA SER A 741 -15.37 10.25 29.26
C SER A 741 -16.33 11.44 29.15
N VAL A 742 -16.37 12.09 27.99
CA VAL A 742 -17.32 13.16 27.66
C VAL A 742 -17.99 12.89 26.31
N ALA A 743 -19.29 13.16 26.19
CA ALA A 743 -20.06 12.95 24.98
C ALA A 743 -21.27 13.90 24.91
N PHE A 744 -21.53 14.51 23.76
CA PHE A 744 -22.74 15.32 23.55
C PHE A 744 -23.94 14.45 23.17
N SER A 745 -25.16 14.95 23.42
CA SER A 745 -26.39 14.36 22.88
C SER A 745 -26.44 14.51 21.35
N PRO A 746 -27.17 13.63 20.62
CA PRO A 746 -27.27 13.71 19.16
C PRO A 746 -27.88 15.02 18.61
N ASP A 747 -28.59 15.79 19.44
CA ASP A 747 -29.13 17.10 19.11
C ASP A 747 -28.23 18.27 19.57
N GLY A 748 -27.11 17.97 20.24
CA GLY A 748 -26.13 18.92 20.76
C GLY A 748 -26.59 19.77 21.96
N ARG A 749 -27.80 19.55 22.47
CA ARG A 749 -28.41 20.40 23.52
C ARG A 749 -27.96 20.03 24.94
N LEU A 750 -27.27 18.91 25.09
CA LEU A 750 -26.75 18.41 26.36
C LEU A 750 -25.34 17.87 26.17
N LEU A 751 -24.49 18.08 27.17
CA LEU A 751 -23.19 17.42 27.32
C LEU A 751 -23.24 16.45 28.50
N ALA A 752 -22.95 15.18 28.26
CA ALA A 752 -22.73 14.18 29.31
C ALA A 752 -21.23 14.05 29.66
N SER A 753 -20.90 13.97 30.95
CA SER A 753 -19.55 13.67 31.44
C SER A 753 -19.57 12.57 32.50
N GLY A 754 -18.82 11.48 32.26
CA GLY A 754 -18.62 10.36 33.16
C GLY A 754 -17.30 10.48 33.94
N SER A 755 -17.36 10.25 35.25
CA SER A 755 -16.23 10.51 36.15
C SER A 755 -15.97 9.40 37.17
N TYR A 756 -14.71 9.31 37.60
CA TYR A 756 -14.29 8.57 38.79
C TYR A 756 -14.92 9.09 40.08
N ASP A 757 -15.59 10.24 40.05
CA ASP A 757 -16.33 10.82 41.16
C ASP A 757 -17.69 10.15 41.43
N LYS A 758 -18.00 9.11 40.65
CA LYS A 758 -19.21 8.27 40.75
C LYS A 758 -20.48 8.94 40.23
N THR A 759 -20.39 10.09 39.59
CA THR A 759 -21.53 10.74 38.92
C THR A 759 -21.36 10.71 37.40
N VAL A 760 -22.49 10.72 36.69
CA VAL A 760 -22.54 11.34 35.37
C VAL A 760 -23.13 12.74 35.56
N ARG A 761 -22.74 13.71 34.75
CA ARG A 761 -23.35 15.05 34.77
C ARG A 761 -23.79 15.44 33.38
N LEU A 762 -25.02 15.96 33.31
CA LEU A 762 -25.56 16.66 32.16
C LEU A 762 -25.39 18.16 32.39
N TRP A 763 -24.91 18.83 31.36
CA TRP A 763 -24.71 20.28 31.32
C TRP A 763 -25.46 20.84 30.12
N ASP A 764 -26.05 22.03 30.27
CA ASP A 764 -26.44 22.86 29.13
C ASP A 764 -25.17 23.48 28.54
N PRO A 765 -24.79 23.16 27.30
CA PRO A 765 -23.57 23.70 26.71
C PRO A 765 -23.60 25.23 26.57
N ALA A 766 -24.77 25.83 26.31
CA ALA A 766 -24.90 27.26 26.02
C ALA A 766 -24.74 28.15 27.26
N THR A 767 -25.09 27.65 28.45
CA THR A 767 -24.90 28.38 29.72
C THR A 767 -23.79 27.80 30.60
N GLY A 768 -23.32 26.58 30.31
CA GLY A 768 -22.50 25.74 31.20
C GLY A 768 -23.13 25.45 32.56
N ALA A 769 -24.41 25.76 32.73
CA ALA A 769 -25.15 25.34 33.91
C ALA A 769 -25.20 23.82 33.94
N LEU A 770 -25.02 23.26 35.14
CA LEU A 770 -25.47 21.91 35.43
C LEU A 770 -26.98 21.85 35.17
N THR A 771 -27.40 21.18 34.10
CA THR A 771 -28.81 20.87 33.94
C THR A 771 -29.19 19.82 34.96
N GLN A 772 -28.43 18.71 35.03
CA GLN A 772 -28.71 17.60 35.93
C GLN A 772 -27.42 16.87 36.36
N THR A 773 -27.15 16.77 37.67
CA THR A 773 -26.18 15.76 38.14
C THR A 773 -26.91 14.44 38.26
N LEU A 774 -26.47 13.47 37.47
CA LEU A 774 -26.96 12.11 37.48
C LEU A 774 -26.26 11.34 38.60
N GLU A 775 -26.60 11.71 39.85
CA GLU A 775 -26.11 11.05 41.05
C GLU A 775 -26.75 9.68 41.20
N GLY A 776 -25.94 8.66 41.45
CA GLY A 776 -26.47 7.32 41.68
C GLY A 776 -25.41 6.22 41.71
N HIS A 777 -24.39 6.27 40.85
CA HIS A 777 -23.34 5.25 40.92
C HIS A 777 -22.56 5.38 42.24
N SER A 778 -22.20 4.25 42.84
CA SER A 778 -21.50 4.18 44.13
C SER A 778 -19.97 3.98 44.00
N ALA A 779 -19.45 3.92 42.77
CA ALA A 779 -18.05 3.91 42.37
C ALA A 779 -17.87 4.51 40.95
N SER A 780 -16.63 4.62 40.49
CA SER A 780 -16.20 5.31 39.26
C SER A 780 -16.97 4.91 37.99
N VAL A 781 -17.56 5.89 37.30
CA VAL A 781 -18.15 5.70 35.96
C VAL A 781 -17.04 5.62 34.91
N LEU A 782 -17.17 4.71 33.94
CA LEU A 782 -16.16 4.40 32.93
C LEU A 782 -16.59 4.68 31.50
N SER A 783 -17.90 4.57 31.22
CA SER A 783 -18.47 4.71 29.88
C SER A 783 -19.85 5.34 30.00
N VAL A 784 -20.14 6.27 29.09
CA VAL A 784 -21.44 6.93 28.93
C VAL A 784 -21.79 6.93 27.44
N ALA A 785 -23.04 6.58 27.09
CA ALA A 785 -23.48 6.47 25.70
C ALA A 785 -24.98 6.80 25.57
N PHE A 786 -25.35 7.65 24.62
CA PHE A 786 -26.74 7.93 24.28
C PHE A 786 -27.35 6.82 23.41
N SER A 787 -28.67 6.64 23.46
CA SER A 787 -29.42 5.84 22.50
C SER A 787 -29.43 6.51 21.12
N SER A 788 -29.67 5.73 20.06
CA SER A 788 -29.68 6.24 18.68
C SER A 788 -30.82 7.23 18.37
N ASP A 789 -31.84 7.30 19.24
CA ASP A 789 -32.91 8.31 19.20
C ASP A 789 -32.70 9.49 20.17
N GLY A 790 -31.58 9.52 20.89
CA GLY A 790 -31.23 10.55 21.88
C GLY A 790 -32.10 10.58 23.14
N ARG A 791 -33.08 9.67 23.30
CA ARG A 791 -34.04 9.69 24.43
C ARG A 791 -33.54 9.05 25.71
N LEU A 792 -32.44 8.29 25.65
CA LEU A 792 -31.85 7.65 26.81
C LEU A 792 -30.33 7.86 26.80
N LEU A 793 -29.78 7.95 28.01
CA LEU A 793 -28.35 7.89 28.28
C LEU A 793 -28.09 6.66 29.14
N ALA A 794 -27.20 5.77 28.70
CA ALA A 794 -26.69 4.67 29.51
C ALA A 794 -25.34 5.05 30.13
N SER A 795 -25.10 4.64 31.37
CA SER A 795 -23.81 4.78 32.04
C SER A 795 -23.38 3.53 32.78
N GLY A 796 -22.10 3.16 32.64
CA GLY A 796 -21.51 1.91 33.15
C GLY A 796 -20.36 2.21 34.11
N SER A 797 -20.30 1.46 35.22
CA SER A 797 -19.46 1.82 36.36
C SER A 797 -18.80 0.64 37.06
N TYR A 798 -17.68 0.92 37.73
CA TYR A 798 -17.08 0.07 38.77
C TYR A 798 -18.08 -0.32 39.87
N ASP A 799 -19.19 0.41 40.03
CA ASP A 799 -20.20 0.24 41.06
C ASP A 799 -21.16 -0.93 40.86
N LYS A 800 -20.96 -1.72 39.80
CA LYS A 800 -21.73 -2.93 39.49
C LYS A 800 -23.15 -2.65 38.98
N THR A 801 -23.49 -1.40 38.68
CA THR A 801 -24.77 -1.04 38.08
C THR A 801 -24.58 -0.45 36.69
N VAL A 802 -25.60 -0.62 35.86
CA VAL A 802 -25.83 0.24 34.70
C VAL A 802 -26.95 1.20 35.08
N ARG A 803 -26.90 2.44 34.60
CA ARG A 803 -27.98 3.40 34.83
C ARG A 803 -28.49 3.93 33.50
N LEU A 804 -29.81 3.91 33.36
CA LEU A 804 -30.54 4.56 32.27
C LEU A 804 -31.14 5.85 32.80
N TRP A 805 -30.86 6.94 32.09
CA TRP A 805 -31.31 8.28 32.40
C TRP A 805 -32.05 8.86 31.19
N ASP A 806 -33.12 9.61 31.45
CA ASP A 806 -33.75 10.47 30.44
C ASP A 806 -32.93 11.76 30.35
N PRO A 807 -32.30 12.08 29.20
CA PRO A 807 -31.48 13.28 29.08
C PRO A 807 -32.28 14.58 29.28
N ALA A 808 -33.55 14.61 28.88
CA ALA A 808 -34.36 15.83 28.91
C ALA A 808 -34.83 16.21 30.31
N THR A 809 -34.95 15.23 31.22
CA THR A 809 -35.32 15.47 32.64
C THR A 809 -34.19 15.20 33.64
N GLY A 810 -33.13 14.50 33.22
CA GLY A 810 -32.12 13.89 34.10
C GLY A 810 -32.66 12.87 35.08
N ALA A 811 -33.93 12.48 34.96
CA ALA A 811 -34.49 11.44 35.80
C ALA A 811 -33.73 10.14 35.56
N LEU A 812 -33.34 9.47 36.64
CA LEU A 812 -32.92 8.08 36.63
C LEU A 812 -34.11 7.22 36.22
N THR A 813 -34.29 7.02 34.92
CA THR A 813 -35.29 6.11 34.34
C THR A 813 -35.17 4.72 34.99
N ARG A 814 -33.93 4.27 35.23
CA ARG A 814 -33.66 3.10 36.07
C ARG A 814 -32.21 2.97 36.53
N THR A 815 -32.01 2.50 37.76
CA THR A 815 -30.85 1.64 38.04
C THR A 815 -31.12 0.23 37.52
N LEU A 816 -30.29 -0.24 36.61
CA LEU A 816 -30.25 -1.61 36.16
C LEU A 816 -29.30 -2.40 37.08
N GLU A 817 -29.82 -2.77 38.25
CA GLU A 817 -29.10 -3.50 39.29
C GLU A 817 -29.08 -5.00 39.00
N GLY A 818 -27.92 -5.63 39.17
CA GLY A 818 -27.80 -7.08 39.02
C GLY A 818 -26.38 -7.61 38.88
N HIS A 819 -25.43 -6.84 38.35
CA HIS A 819 -24.04 -7.30 38.34
C HIS A 819 -23.45 -7.27 39.76
N SER A 820 -22.55 -8.19 40.05
CA SER A 820 -21.91 -8.37 41.36
C SER A 820 -20.43 -7.91 41.39
N ALA A 821 -19.92 -7.39 40.27
CA ALA A 821 -18.65 -6.70 40.09
C ALA A 821 -18.78 -5.67 38.93
N SER A 822 -17.69 -4.98 38.59
CA SER A 822 -17.66 -3.79 37.74
C SER A 822 -18.23 -3.99 36.33
N VAL A 823 -19.05 -3.06 35.85
CA VAL A 823 -19.47 -3.03 34.43
C VAL A 823 -18.36 -2.37 33.61
N LEU A 824 -17.89 -3.07 32.58
CA LEU A 824 -16.73 -2.68 31.77
C LEU A 824 -17.09 -2.27 30.34
N SER A 825 -18.24 -2.71 29.82
CA SER A 825 -18.67 -2.47 28.44
C SER A 825 -20.19 -2.35 28.37
N LEU A 826 -20.68 -1.42 27.56
CA LEU A 826 -22.09 -1.17 27.28
C LEU A 826 -22.32 -1.04 25.77
N ALA A 827 -23.42 -1.60 25.28
CA ALA A 827 -23.89 -1.39 23.90
C ALA A 827 -25.43 -1.42 23.86
N PHE A 828 -26.06 -0.40 23.26
CA PHE A 828 -27.46 -0.51 22.82
C PHE A 828 -27.53 -1.40 21.56
N SER A 829 -28.66 -2.07 21.34
CA SER A 829 -28.96 -2.68 20.03
C SER A 829 -29.18 -1.58 18.98
N PRO A 830 -28.90 -1.84 17.69
CA PRO A 830 -29.18 -0.89 16.60
C PRO A 830 -30.62 -0.34 16.57
N ASP A 831 -31.61 -1.14 17.00
CA ASP A 831 -33.02 -0.73 17.10
C ASP A 831 -33.40 -0.03 18.44
N SER A 832 -32.42 0.21 19.32
CA SER A 832 -32.57 0.75 20.69
C SER A 832 -33.54 -0.03 21.61
N ARG A 833 -33.98 -1.25 21.25
CA ARG A 833 -34.90 -2.06 22.08
C ARG A 833 -34.21 -2.89 23.15
N LEU A 834 -32.90 -3.08 23.06
CA LEU A 834 -32.09 -3.78 24.05
C LEU A 834 -30.84 -2.97 24.40
N LEU A 835 -30.33 -3.21 25.60
CA LEU A 835 -29.03 -2.76 26.11
C LEU A 835 -28.32 -3.98 26.67
N ALA A 836 -27.07 -4.20 26.25
CA ALA A 836 -26.19 -5.23 26.76
C ALA A 836 -25.14 -4.62 27.69
N SER A 837 -24.84 -5.31 28.79
CA SER A 837 -23.77 -4.91 29.72
C SER A 837 -22.84 -6.07 30.06
N GLY A 838 -21.55 -5.87 29.78
CA GLY A 838 -20.46 -6.79 30.10
C GLY A 838 -19.77 -6.41 31.40
N SER A 839 -19.49 -7.39 32.25
CA SER A 839 -19.07 -7.17 33.63
C SER A 839 -17.96 -8.12 34.09
N ASP A 840 -17.14 -7.62 35.01
CA ASP A 840 -16.09 -8.35 35.71
C ASP A 840 -16.64 -9.54 36.53
N ASP A 841 -17.95 -9.55 36.77
CA ASP A 841 -18.69 -10.58 37.52
C ASP A 841 -19.03 -11.84 36.74
N LYS A 842 -18.50 -11.97 35.51
CA LYS A 842 -18.65 -13.15 34.64
C LYS A 842 -20.06 -13.34 34.08
N THR A 843 -20.93 -12.35 34.20
CA THR A 843 -22.26 -12.36 33.58
C THR A 843 -22.39 -11.27 32.53
N VAL A 844 -23.29 -11.49 31.58
CA VAL A 844 -23.80 -10.44 30.70
C VAL A 844 -25.28 -10.25 30.98
N ARG A 845 -25.75 -9.02 30.99
CA ARG A 845 -27.16 -8.72 31.24
C ARG A 845 -27.76 -8.00 30.05
N LEU A 846 -28.94 -8.48 29.65
CA LEU A 846 -29.78 -7.88 28.62
C LEU A 846 -30.95 -7.18 29.30
N TRP A 847 -31.09 -5.90 28.98
CA TRP A 847 -32.10 -5.02 29.54
C TRP A 847 -32.93 -4.45 28.40
N ASN A 848 -34.25 -4.37 28.57
CA ASN A 848 -35.10 -3.60 27.66
C ASN A 848 -35.10 -2.14 28.16
N PRO A 849 -34.62 -1.15 27.39
CA PRO A 849 -34.52 0.23 27.89
C PRO A 849 -35.89 0.88 28.12
N ALA A 850 -36.86 0.58 27.25
CA ALA A 850 -38.20 1.16 27.29
C ALA A 850 -39.07 0.67 28.46
N THR A 851 -38.94 -0.61 28.86
CA THR A 851 -39.57 -1.12 30.11
C THR A 851 -38.65 -1.02 31.31
N SER A 852 -37.36 -0.78 31.09
CA SER A 852 -36.31 -0.71 32.12
C SER A 852 -36.27 -1.94 33.04
N THR A 853 -36.49 -3.12 32.44
CA THR A 853 -36.44 -4.43 33.11
C THR A 853 -35.26 -5.25 32.63
N LEU A 854 -34.65 -6.02 33.54
CA LEU A 854 -33.77 -7.13 33.19
C LEU A 854 -34.58 -8.13 32.36
N THR A 855 -34.24 -8.26 31.08
CA THR A 855 -34.85 -9.23 30.17
C THR A 855 -34.25 -10.61 30.43
N ARG A 856 -32.91 -10.68 30.56
CA ARG A 856 -32.14 -11.90 30.84
C ARG A 856 -30.83 -11.59 31.60
N THR A 857 -30.47 -12.44 32.56
CA THR A 857 -29.04 -12.69 32.86
C THR A 857 -28.56 -13.80 31.94
N LEU A 858 -27.37 -13.62 31.37
CA LEU A 858 -26.66 -14.61 30.57
C LEU A 858 -25.49 -15.12 31.42
N GLU A 859 -25.69 -16.28 32.03
CA GLU A 859 -24.75 -16.90 32.99
C GLU A 859 -24.05 -18.09 32.32
N GLY A 860 -22.71 -18.15 32.44
CA GLY A 860 -21.93 -19.24 31.85
C GLY A 860 -20.44 -18.96 31.66
N HIS A 861 -20.03 -17.68 31.64
CA HIS A 861 -18.60 -17.35 31.69
C HIS A 861 -18.02 -17.65 33.08
N LEU A 862 -16.75 -18.08 33.09
CA LEU A 862 -15.95 -18.37 34.27
C LEU A 862 -15.00 -17.22 34.63
N GLY A 863 -14.94 -16.18 33.81
CA GLY A 863 -14.05 -15.02 33.92
C GLY A 863 -14.76 -13.71 33.56
N SER A 864 -14.09 -12.61 33.89
CA SER A 864 -14.52 -11.23 33.61
C SER A 864 -14.87 -11.02 32.14
N VAL A 865 -16.09 -10.55 31.85
CA VAL A 865 -16.52 -10.24 30.48
C VAL A 865 -16.02 -8.84 30.11
N ARG A 866 -15.17 -8.79 29.08
CA ARG A 866 -14.43 -7.58 28.65
C ARG A 866 -15.15 -6.79 27.58
N SER A 867 -15.92 -7.46 26.73
CA SER A 867 -16.57 -6.89 25.55
C SER A 867 -17.91 -7.58 25.30
N VAL A 868 -18.92 -6.78 24.95
CA VAL A 868 -20.25 -7.24 24.53
C VAL A 868 -20.65 -6.50 23.26
N ALA A 869 -21.20 -7.22 22.28
CA ALA A 869 -21.67 -6.67 21.02
C ALA A 869 -22.98 -7.37 20.60
N PHE A 870 -23.92 -6.61 20.04
CA PHE A 870 -25.08 -7.16 19.32
C PHE A 870 -24.73 -7.40 17.86
N SER A 871 -25.41 -8.35 17.23
CA SER A 871 -25.41 -8.46 15.77
C SER A 871 -26.17 -7.27 15.15
N PRO A 872 -25.90 -6.93 13.87
CA PRO A 872 -26.54 -5.82 13.18
C PRO A 872 -28.06 -5.98 13.05
N ASP A 873 -28.52 -7.23 12.84
CA ASP A 873 -29.94 -7.60 12.81
C ASP A 873 -30.56 -7.77 14.21
N SER A 874 -29.79 -7.53 15.28
CA SER A 874 -30.14 -7.69 16.69
C SER A 874 -30.57 -9.10 17.12
N ARG A 875 -30.31 -10.15 16.30
CA ARG A 875 -30.69 -11.54 16.60
C ARG A 875 -29.66 -12.36 17.38
N LEU A 876 -28.42 -11.88 17.50
CA LEU A 876 -27.36 -12.51 18.28
C LEU A 876 -26.67 -11.49 19.20
N LEU A 877 -26.16 -11.98 20.32
CA LEU A 877 -25.24 -11.27 21.20
C LEU A 877 -23.97 -12.10 21.36
N ALA A 878 -22.81 -11.45 21.25
CA ALA A 878 -21.51 -12.06 21.48
C ALA A 878 -20.85 -11.47 22.72
N THR A 879 -20.20 -12.34 23.50
CA THR A 879 -19.63 -11.97 24.79
C THR A 879 -18.21 -12.54 24.94
N GLY A 880 -17.21 -11.67 25.08
CA GLY A 880 -15.79 -12.03 25.18
C GLY A 880 -15.27 -11.96 26.61
N SER A 881 -14.60 -13.02 27.07
CA SER A 881 -14.25 -13.20 28.48
C SER A 881 -12.79 -13.54 28.76
N ASN A 882 -12.34 -13.13 29.95
CA ASN A 882 -11.06 -13.51 30.52
C ASN A 882 -10.88 -15.04 30.73
N ASP A 883 -11.98 -15.82 30.71
CA ASP A 883 -11.93 -17.30 30.77
C ASP A 883 -11.50 -18.00 29.47
N LYS A 884 -11.12 -17.25 28.44
CA LYS A 884 -10.66 -17.76 27.14
C LYS A 884 -11.77 -18.34 26.25
N THR A 885 -13.04 -18.16 26.60
CA THR A 885 -14.18 -18.52 25.74
C THR A 885 -14.86 -17.29 25.18
N VAL A 886 -15.53 -17.47 24.04
CA VAL A 886 -16.59 -16.56 23.59
C VAL A 886 -17.91 -17.29 23.64
N ARG A 887 -18.98 -16.59 23.98
CA ARG A 887 -20.33 -17.15 24.01
C ARG A 887 -21.25 -16.35 23.11
N LEU A 888 -22.09 -17.09 22.41
CA LEU A 888 -23.13 -16.59 21.53
C LEU A 888 -24.49 -16.86 22.16
N TRP A 889 -25.33 -15.85 22.17
CA TRP A 889 -26.63 -15.89 22.82
C TRP A 889 -27.70 -15.34 21.89
N ASP A 890 -28.87 -15.97 21.90
CA ASP A 890 -30.08 -15.40 21.32
C ASP A 890 -30.63 -14.34 22.30
N PRO A 891 -30.72 -13.05 21.93
CA PRO A 891 -31.17 -11.98 22.83
C PRO A 891 -32.66 -12.06 23.19
N ALA A 892 -33.48 -12.73 22.36
CA ALA A 892 -34.92 -12.85 22.56
C ALA A 892 -35.27 -14.02 23.48
N THR A 893 -34.66 -15.21 23.30
CA THR A 893 -34.89 -16.33 24.23
C THR A 893 -34.01 -16.23 25.48
N GLY A 894 -32.79 -15.69 25.36
CA GLY A 894 -31.74 -15.76 26.37
C GLY A 894 -30.95 -17.08 26.37
N ALA A 895 -31.17 -17.94 25.38
CA ALA A 895 -30.45 -19.20 25.27
C ALA A 895 -28.99 -18.98 24.84
N LEU A 896 -28.08 -19.70 25.49
CA LEU A 896 -26.73 -19.93 24.99
C LEU A 896 -26.83 -20.74 23.70
N THR A 897 -26.71 -20.08 22.55
CA THR A 897 -26.71 -20.74 21.24
C THR A 897 -25.43 -21.50 21.00
N GLN A 898 -24.28 -20.95 21.43
CA GLN A 898 -23.00 -21.66 21.37
C GLN A 898 -21.97 -21.16 22.39
N THR A 899 -21.08 -22.04 22.82
CA THR A 899 -19.76 -21.67 23.38
C THR A 899 -18.69 -21.96 22.34
N LEU A 900 -17.83 -20.97 22.11
CA LEU A 900 -16.72 -20.99 21.18
C LEU A 900 -15.43 -21.14 22.01
N GLU A 901 -14.90 -22.36 22.04
CA GLU A 901 -13.73 -22.73 22.84
C GLU A 901 -12.50 -22.93 21.94
N GLY A 902 -11.36 -22.36 22.34
CA GLY A 902 -10.10 -22.54 21.60
C GLY A 902 -8.99 -21.54 21.93
N HIS A 903 -9.33 -20.34 22.41
CA HIS A 903 -8.31 -19.38 22.84
C HIS A 903 -7.50 -19.92 24.04
N LEU A 904 -6.22 -19.60 24.06
CA LEU A 904 -5.27 -19.92 25.13
C LEU A 904 -5.12 -18.78 26.15
N GLY A 905 -5.64 -17.59 25.83
CA GLY A 905 -5.58 -16.37 26.62
C GLY A 905 -6.95 -15.69 26.77
N SER A 906 -6.99 -14.64 27.58
CA SER A 906 -8.22 -13.87 27.84
C SER A 906 -8.72 -13.18 26.57
N VAL A 907 -9.98 -13.40 26.19
CA VAL A 907 -10.62 -12.70 25.08
C VAL A 907 -11.02 -11.30 25.54
N LEU A 908 -10.44 -10.29 24.90
CA LEU A 908 -10.61 -8.89 25.27
C LEU A 908 -11.67 -8.15 24.44
N SER A 909 -11.89 -8.58 23.20
CA SER A 909 -12.81 -7.94 22.26
C SER A 909 -13.58 -8.96 21.44
N VAL A 910 -14.87 -8.70 21.22
CA VAL A 910 -15.73 -9.44 20.28
C VAL A 910 -16.53 -8.48 19.42
N ALA A 911 -16.64 -8.78 18.13
CA ALA A 911 -17.41 -7.99 17.17
C ALA A 911 -18.06 -8.91 16.14
N PHE A 912 -19.33 -8.63 15.80
CA PHE A 912 -19.99 -9.22 14.63
C PHE A 912 -19.62 -8.44 13.37
N SER A 913 -19.64 -9.11 12.23
CA SER A 913 -19.62 -8.45 10.92
C SER A 913 -21.00 -7.80 10.60
N PRO A 914 -21.07 -6.71 9.80
CA PRO A 914 -22.31 -5.97 9.51
C PRO A 914 -23.37 -6.73 8.69
N ASP A 915 -22.94 -7.73 7.96
CA ASP A 915 -23.76 -8.68 7.23
C ASP A 915 -24.29 -9.81 8.14
N GLY A 916 -23.61 -10.07 9.27
CA GLY A 916 -24.07 -10.95 10.35
C GLY A 916 -23.69 -12.44 10.36
N PRO A 917 -23.02 -13.09 9.37
CA PRO A 917 -22.69 -14.52 9.41
C PRO A 917 -21.36 -14.85 10.12
N LEU A 918 -20.51 -13.86 10.42
CA LEU A 918 -19.20 -14.06 11.03
C LEU A 918 -19.06 -13.35 12.38
N LEU A 919 -18.32 -14.00 13.28
CA LEU A 919 -17.88 -13.42 14.55
C LEU A 919 -16.36 -13.38 14.64
N ALA A 920 -15.81 -12.22 14.99
CA ALA A 920 -14.38 -12.04 15.27
C ALA A 920 -14.13 -11.93 16.77
N THR A 921 -13.11 -12.66 17.26
CA THR A 921 -12.79 -12.75 18.69
C THR A 921 -11.29 -12.56 18.93
N GLY A 922 -10.90 -11.51 19.66
CA GLY A 922 -9.49 -11.13 19.87
C GLY A 922 -8.98 -11.39 21.28
N SER A 923 -7.82 -12.04 21.42
CA SER A 923 -7.31 -12.59 22.69
C SER A 923 -5.86 -12.22 23.03
N ASN A 924 -5.57 -12.21 24.33
CA ASN A 924 -4.22 -12.03 24.91
C ASN A 924 -3.22 -13.15 24.58
N ASP A 925 -3.65 -14.24 23.93
CA ASP A 925 -2.76 -15.28 23.40
C ASP A 925 -2.11 -14.93 22.04
N LYS A 926 -2.28 -13.67 21.58
CA LYS A 926 -1.87 -13.16 20.25
C LYS A 926 -2.72 -13.70 19.10
N THR A 927 -3.77 -14.47 19.37
CA THR A 927 -4.66 -15.01 18.33
C THR A 927 -5.93 -14.19 18.21
N VAL A 928 -6.34 -13.98 16.96
CA VAL A 928 -7.73 -13.66 16.61
C VAL A 928 -8.34 -14.94 16.03
N ARG A 929 -9.57 -15.26 16.43
CA ARG A 929 -10.30 -16.40 15.88
C ARG A 929 -11.54 -15.89 15.16
N LEU A 930 -11.78 -16.46 13.99
CA LEU A 930 -12.99 -16.26 13.21
C LEU A 930 -13.85 -17.51 13.36
N TRP A 931 -15.14 -17.30 13.55
CA TRP A 931 -16.13 -18.35 13.76
C TRP A 931 -17.30 -18.12 12.82
N ASP A 932 -17.68 -19.17 12.11
CA ASP A 932 -18.85 -19.17 11.23
C ASP A 932 -20.11 -19.48 12.05
N LEU A 933 -21.08 -18.57 11.98
CA LEU A 933 -22.28 -18.60 12.83
C LEU A 933 -23.37 -19.57 12.32
N ALA A 934 -23.22 -20.12 11.11
CA ALA A 934 -24.17 -21.07 10.52
C ALA A 934 -23.75 -22.54 10.70
N THR A 935 -22.44 -22.80 10.74
CA THR A 935 -21.83 -24.12 10.88
C THR A 935 -21.28 -24.37 12.29
N SER A 936 -21.25 -23.35 13.14
CA SER A 936 -20.67 -23.41 14.49
C SER A 936 -19.17 -23.74 14.53
N ALA A 937 -18.49 -23.68 13.38
CA ALA A 937 -17.10 -24.10 13.24
C ALA A 937 -16.12 -22.95 13.52
N LEU A 938 -15.00 -23.30 14.13
CA LEU A 938 -13.79 -22.50 14.16
C LEU A 938 -13.18 -22.49 12.74
N THR A 939 -13.60 -21.54 11.90
CA THR A 939 -13.19 -21.49 10.49
C THR A 939 -11.73 -21.09 10.32
N GLN A 940 -11.22 -20.22 11.20
CA GLN A 940 -9.80 -19.86 11.17
C GLN A 940 -9.25 -19.55 12.57
N THR A 941 -8.13 -20.19 12.91
CA THR A 941 -7.28 -19.81 14.03
C THR A 941 -6.06 -19.07 13.49
N LEU A 942 -5.92 -17.79 13.84
CA LEU A 942 -4.75 -16.99 13.46
C LEU A 942 -3.72 -17.09 14.60
N GLU A 943 -2.88 -18.11 14.57
CA GLU A 943 -1.72 -18.22 15.46
C GLU A 943 -0.51 -17.51 14.85
N ILE A 944 -0.02 -16.47 15.53
CA ILE A 944 1.22 -15.78 15.16
C ILE A 944 2.22 -15.89 16.31
N GLU A 945 3.07 -16.90 16.20
CA GLU A 945 4.40 -16.86 16.78
C GLU A 945 5.44 -16.97 15.64
N GLU A 946 6.30 -15.96 15.58
CA GLU A 946 7.48 -15.84 14.73
C GLU A 946 8.48 -17.00 14.97
N VAL A 947 9.49 -17.20 14.11
CA VAL A 947 10.64 -18.08 14.42
C VAL A 947 11.91 -17.24 14.64
N THR A 948 12.23 -16.92 15.90
CA THR A 948 13.50 -16.25 16.30
C THR A 948 14.57 -17.21 16.78
N THR A 949 14.17 -18.42 17.17
CA THR A 949 15.08 -19.47 17.59
C THR A 949 14.91 -20.65 16.66
N LEU A 950 16.04 -21.13 16.13
CA LEU A 950 16.19 -22.42 15.49
C LEU A 950 17.33 -23.13 16.20
N ASP A 951 17.17 -24.42 16.47
CA ASP A 951 18.30 -25.31 16.74
C ASP A 951 18.03 -26.74 16.29
N PHE A 952 19.06 -27.44 15.81
CA PHE A 952 18.92 -28.84 15.42
C PHE A 952 19.09 -29.75 16.64
N SER A 953 18.28 -30.81 16.71
CA SER A 953 18.48 -31.86 17.71
C SER A 953 19.84 -32.55 17.55
N HIS A 954 20.34 -33.15 18.62
CA HIS A 954 21.68 -33.79 18.66
C HIS A 954 21.85 -34.97 17.66
N ASN A 955 20.76 -35.45 17.06
CA ASN A 955 20.73 -36.47 15.99
C ASN A 955 20.36 -35.92 14.60
N GLY A 956 20.05 -34.62 14.50
CA GLY A 956 19.68 -33.94 13.25
C GLY A 956 18.34 -34.36 12.63
N LEU A 957 17.47 -35.05 13.38
CA LEU A 957 16.14 -35.50 12.90
C LEU A 957 15.02 -34.52 13.23
N TYR A 958 15.24 -33.62 14.19
CA TYR A 958 14.28 -32.60 14.61
C TYR A 958 14.92 -31.22 14.54
N LEU A 959 14.12 -30.22 14.19
CA LEU A 959 14.44 -28.81 14.29
C LEU A 959 13.59 -28.19 15.39
N HIS A 960 14.23 -27.85 16.51
CA HIS A 960 13.60 -27.13 17.61
C HIS A 960 13.44 -25.65 17.24
N THR A 961 12.24 -25.14 17.42
CA THR A 961 11.86 -23.74 17.19
C THR A 961 11.19 -23.19 18.47
N LYS A 962 10.93 -21.87 18.58
CA LYS A 962 10.06 -21.37 19.67
C LYS A 962 8.63 -21.92 19.62
N LEU A 963 8.21 -22.49 18.48
CA LEU A 963 6.88 -23.06 18.20
C LEU A 963 6.76 -24.56 18.55
N GLY A 964 7.87 -25.21 18.91
CA GLY A 964 7.95 -26.67 19.06
C GLY A 964 8.97 -27.31 18.10
N ALA A 965 8.93 -28.64 17.97
CA ALA A 965 9.89 -29.42 17.22
C ALA A 965 9.32 -29.91 15.87
N LEU A 966 9.90 -29.43 14.76
CA LEU A 966 9.59 -29.89 13.41
C LEU A 966 10.38 -31.15 13.07
N TYR A 967 9.74 -32.15 12.47
CA TYR A 967 10.40 -33.37 11.99
C TYR A 967 10.96 -33.17 10.58
N ILE A 968 12.24 -33.51 10.37
CA ILE A 968 12.92 -33.34 9.08
C ILE A 968 12.78 -34.64 8.28
N GLN A 969 11.76 -34.72 7.45
CA GLN A 969 11.51 -35.89 6.61
C GLN A 969 12.42 -35.90 5.37
N SER A 970 12.95 -37.07 5.03
CA SER A 970 13.99 -37.32 4.01
C SER A 970 15.30 -36.53 4.19
N ARG A 971 16.34 -37.22 4.66
CA ARG A 971 17.68 -36.98 4.10
C ARG A 971 17.68 -37.43 2.64
N CYS A 972 18.57 -36.92 1.79
CA CYS A 972 18.84 -37.56 0.50
C CYS A 972 19.26 -39.02 0.74
N ASP A 973 18.65 -39.97 0.03
CA ASP A 973 18.97 -41.40 0.11
C ASP A 973 20.32 -41.69 -0.57
N ILE A 974 21.41 -41.37 0.13
CA ILE A 974 22.74 -41.89 -0.17
C ILE A 974 22.88 -43.21 0.60
N PRO A 975 22.89 -44.38 -0.08
CA PRO A 975 22.99 -45.66 0.61
C PRO A 975 24.35 -45.80 1.29
N THR A 976 24.34 -45.94 2.61
CA THR A 976 25.56 -46.14 3.42
C THR A 976 26.14 -47.54 3.22
N PRO A 977 27.48 -47.65 3.08
CA PRO A 977 28.18 -48.73 3.75
C PRO A 977 29.45 -48.26 4.49
N HIS A 978 29.35 -48.24 5.83
CA HIS A 978 30.44 -48.26 6.82
C HIS A 978 31.47 -47.10 6.88
N PRO A 979 32.16 -46.91 8.04
CA PRO A 979 32.90 -45.68 8.31
C PRO A 979 34.43 -45.82 8.19
N LEU A 980 35.03 -45.13 7.23
CA LEU A 980 36.41 -44.64 7.29
C LEU A 980 36.47 -43.21 6.72
N HIS A 981 37.17 -42.31 7.41
CA HIS A 981 37.28 -40.90 7.03
C HIS A 981 38.09 -40.70 5.74
N PRO A 982 37.67 -39.72 4.92
CA PRO A 982 38.35 -38.41 4.91
C PRO A 982 37.58 -37.36 5.75
N PRO A 983 38.13 -36.15 5.98
CA PRO A 983 37.41 -35.11 6.71
C PRO A 983 36.14 -34.70 5.96
N TYR A 984 35.06 -34.46 6.71
CA TYR A 984 33.97 -33.65 6.20
C TYR A 984 34.53 -32.25 5.92
N VAL A 985 34.69 -31.91 4.63
CA VAL A 985 34.80 -30.52 4.21
C VAL A 985 33.44 -29.90 4.50
N THR A 986 33.30 -29.37 5.70
CA THR A 986 32.12 -28.57 6.08
C THR A 986 32.10 -27.39 5.13
N LEU A 987 31.09 -27.37 4.24
CA LEU A 987 30.81 -26.18 3.47
C LEU A 987 30.62 -25.04 4.47
N GLY A 988 31.44 -24.00 4.36
CA GLY A 988 31.37 -22.77 5.14
C GLY A 988 30.15 -21.97 4.73
N ILE A 989 28.96 -22.54 4.95
CA ILE A 989 27.66 -21.93 4.72
C ILE A 989 27.55 -20.74 5.66
N SER A 990 27.26 -19.58 5.11
CA SER A 990 27.05 -18.34 5.86
C SER A 990 26.05 -17.47 5.11
N ILE A 991 25.40 -16.56 5.82
CA ILE A 991 24.46 -15.61 5.22
C ILE A 991 25.03 -14.20 5.36
N GLU A 992 25.48 -13.65 4.23
CA GLU A 992 25.99 -12.29 4.15
C GLU A 992 24.83 -11.30 3.97
N HIS A 993 24.78 -10.27 4.83
CA HIS A 993 23.87 -9.13 4.73
C HIS A 993 22.37 -9.49 4.61
N ARG A 994 21.97 -10.70 5.04
CA ARG A 994 20.64 -11.33 4.82
C ARG A 994 20.21 -11.50 3.36
N GLN A 995 21.06 -11.14 2.39
CA GLN A 995 20.75 -11.15 0.95
C GLN A 995 21.47 -12.27 0.19
N TRP A 996 22.61 -12.75 0.69
CA TRP A 996 23.44 -13.75 0.01
C TRP A 996 23.65 -14.97 0.89
N ILE A 997 23.48 -16.17 0.30
CA ILE A 997 24.14 -17.37 0.82
C ILE A 997 25.54 -17.42 0.23
N ALA A 998 26.54 -17.54 1.11
CA ALA A 998 27.92 -17.78 0.77
C ALA A 998 28.34 -19.20 1.18
N LEU A 999 29.12 -19.87 0.31
CA LEU A 999 29.74 -21.16 0.56
C LEU A 999 31.26 -20.97 0.56
N ASN A 1000 31.93 -21.38 1.65
CA ASN A 1000 33.38 -21.22 1.82
C ASN A 1000 33.86 -19.76 1.62
N GLY A 1001 33.05 -18.78 2.07
CA GLY A 1001 33.33 -17.35 1.90
C GLY A 1001 33.14 -16.81 0.48
N ARG A 1002 32.48 -17.54 -0.43
CA ARG A 1002 32.09 -17.08 -1.77
C ARG A 1002 30.57 -17.00 -1.89
N ARG A 1003 30.05 -15.85 -2.27
CA ARG A 1003 28.62 -15.63 -2.58
C ARG A 1003 28.20 -16.51 -3.76
N VAL A 1004 27.14 -17.31 -3.60
CA VAL A 1004 26.64 -18.23 -4.65
C VAL A 1004 25.15 -18.05 -4.99
N LEU A 1005 24.30 -17.72 -4.01
CA LEU A 1005 22.85 -17.60 -4.22
C LEU A 1005 22.32 -16.29 -3.63
N TRP A 1006 21.72 -15.46 -4.48
CA TRP A 1006 20.94 -14.30 -4.05
C TRP A 1006 19.59 -14.77 -3.47
N LEU A 1007 19.14 -14.14 -2.39
CA LEU A 1007 17.83 -14.36 -1.77
C LEU A 1007 16.85 -13.23 -2.16
N PRO A 1008 15.80 -13.53 -2.97
CA PRO A 1008 14.67 -12.63 -3.16
C PRO A 1008 14.06 -12.23 -1.82
N ILE A 1009 13.45 -11.05 -1.72
CA ILE A 1009 13.06 -10.47 -0.42
C ILE A 1009 12.14 -11.36 0.42
N GLU A 1010 11.20 -12.04 -0.23
CA GLU A 1010 10.28 -13.04 0.35
C GLU A 1010 11.00 -14.25 1.00
N SER A 1011 12.24 -14.52 0.58
CA SER A 1011 13.08 -15.63 1.04
C SER A 1011 14.26 -15.19 1.92
N ARG A 1012 14.35 -13.91 2.31
CA ARG A 1012 15.37 -13.43 3.25
C ARG A 1012 15.00 -13.87 4.69
N PRO A 1013 15.93 -14.44 5.47
CA PRO A 1013 15.62 -14.97 6.81
C PRO A 1013 15.67 -13.90 7.91
N ILE A 1014 14.89 -14.12 8.98
CA ILE A 1014 15.09 -13.45 10.28
C ILE A 1014 16.17 -14.17 11.09
N CYS A 1015 16.11 -15.51 11.15
CA CYS A 1015 17.12 -16.35 11.77
C CYS A 1015 17.46 -17.58 10.89
N PHE A 1016 18.60 -18.22 11.15
CA PHE A 1016 19.02 -19.41 10.41
C PHE A 1016 19.86 -20.35 11.27
N LYS A 1017 19.89 -21.63 10.91
CA LYS A 1017 20.83 -22.64 11.45
C LYS A 1017 21.31 -23.57 10.33
N ILE A 1018 22.51 -24.13 10.54
CA ILE A 1018 23.17 -25.04 9.61
C ILE A 1018 23.39 -26.38 10.33
N ASN A 1019 23.17 -27.49 9.62
CA ASN A 1019 23.50 -28.84 10.08
C ASN A 1019 24.05 -29.66 8.91
N GLY A 1020 25.35 -29.96 8.96
CA GLY A 1020 26.07 -30.52 7.82
C GLY A 1020 25.91 -29.62 6.60
N ASN A 1021 25.31 -30.14 5.53
CA ASN A 1021 25.05 -29.40 4.30
C ASN A 1021 23.62 -28.84 4.20
N VAL A 1022 22.79 -28.87 5.26
CA VAL A 1022 21.42 -28.35 5.24
C VAL A 1022 21.34 -27.03 6.02
N LEU A 1023 20.81 -26.01 5.37
CA LEU A 1023 20.50 -24.70 5.93
C LEU A 1023 18.99 -24.59 6.18
N ALA A 1024 18.60 -24.38 7.43
CA ALA A 1024 17.25 -24.03 7.82
C ALA A 1024 17.13 -22.50 7.95
N LEU A 1025 16.13 -21.92 7.29
CA LEU A 1025 15.83 -20.48 7.25
C LEU A 1025 14.49 -20.24 7.97
N GLY A 1026 14.51 -19.47 9.06
CA GLY A 1026 13.31 -18.99 9.75
C GLY A 1026 12.86 -17.65 9.18
N HIS A 1027 11.66 -17.60 8.64
CA HIS A 1027 11.09 -16.40 8.00
C HIS A 1027 10.14 -15.64 8.94
N ALA A 1028 9.76 -14.42 8.54
CA ALA A 1028 8.85 -13.56 9.30
C ALA A 1028 7.48 -14.21 9.54
N SER A 1029 6.92 -14.83 8.50
CA SER A 1029 5.61 -15.50 8.46
C SER A 1029 5.55 -16.86 9.17
N GLY A 1030 6.42 -17.09 10.17
CA GLY A 1030 6.56 -18.37 10.89
C GLY A 1030 7.10 -19.55 10.05
N ARG A 1031 7.09 -19.44 8.71
CA ARG A 1031 7.58 -20.47 7.79
C ARG A 1031 9.05 -20.80 8.04
N VAL A 1032 9.38 -22.09 7.96
CA VAL A 1032 10.76 -22.56 7.89
C VAL A 1032 11.02 -23.15 6.50
N SER A 1033 12.02 -22.61 5.80
CA SER A 1033 12.50 -23.17 4.53
C SER A 1033 13.79 -23.95 4.73
N PHE A 1034 14.00 -24.99 3.93
CA PHE A 1034 15.21 -25.80 3.93
C PHE A 1034 15.92 -25.67 2.58
N VAL A 1035 17.24 -25.47 2.59
CA VAL A 1035 18.10 -25.51 1.41
C VAL A 1035 19.24 -26.48 1.68
N GLY A 1036 19.38 -27.51 0.84
CA GLY A 1036 20.38 -28.56 1.00
C GLY A 1036 21.43 -28.50 -0.10
N PHE A 1037 22.70 -28.40 0.28
CA PHE A 1037 23.83 -28.26 -0.63
C PHE A 1037 24.51 -29.61 -0.89
N CYS A 1038 24.94 -29.83 -2.13
CA CYS A 1038 25.79 -30.95 -2.52
C CYS A 1038 27.24 -30.50 -2.74
N LEU A 1039 28.17 -31.45 -2.60
CA LEU A 1039 29.60 -31.32 -2.90
C LEU A 1039 29.87 -31.70 -4.36
#